data_AF-A0A0G4K9L8-F1
#
_entry.id   AF-A0A0G4K9L8-F1
#
_cell.length_a   1.000
_cell.length_b   1.000
_cell.length_c   1.000
_cell.angle_alpha   90.00
_cell.angle_beta   90.00
_cell.angle_gamma   90.00
#
_symmetry.space_group_name_H-M   'P 1'
#
loop_
_entity.id
_entity.type
_entity.pdbx_description
1 polymer ?
#
loop_
_entity_poly.entity_id
_entity_poly.type
_entity_poly.pdbx_seq_one_letter_code
_entity_poly.pdbx_strand_id
1 'polypeptide(L)'
;MDINNLNTTILELLKLRGITSKEDIYDFFFQDIYSLSNPFNIRDVNVFVDRIKEAIENDEKILVYGDKDADGITAASIIYNTLKVVTKNVEAFVPNHTTGYGLSKAVIEEYANSGVTLIITVDCGISNAEEVEFARDLSIDIIVTDHHDIPEILPNAYAVFNPKISNTGFVSKNFSGCAVAFKLMQAFVFSYTKLYNKDIIVLDYDIDKSKNVLKRIRALKATNFVISDEVFGFELINDNNCYKSIYADYYDELMSEDEVLEELATYMFEGDGCVLVLTGGEERLKKLLNFYERYEIYLPEYDNVYDLLQLGAKYGNVNVKTTKTLDDFALALNVNIYRYDDIAYRDLIIKMEIFRRLFYISQKQLQSYIKKKSILVLFGSVADVVPLIEENRAYVKCALKELEKPSHIRYNIILERINLLNTKIDTQAISWRLAPFINAAGRMGSPETALKLLTCEIKEEALSLSNEVYNMNETRKSLTESNFSIVNEYIKTNSCLKLPIIVVKSKKIEQGLTGLIAGKVLSEYGKTAVIMHESEDGICIGSIRSRGDDNARDMLEYANIYLTKFGGHKNAAGFTLNTDNFDKFQSKIIKYASSQNFQTEKKDDVFDLEISFKDIDIKFARLLEMFEPYGFGNEEPLFMSKNVKVNSINKMKKNNKTHLRLELLQDNKKVNAIMWDKSDEEAQKLLSSNYIDIIYKLKVNRFNGSEDARIYVESYKIF
;
A
#
# COMPACT_ATOMS: atom_id res chain seq x y z
N MET A 1 15.50 15.29 11.09
CA MET A 1 15.22 16.15 9.92
C MET A 1 14.23 17.18 10.39
N ASP A 2 14.51 18.46 10.19
CA ASP A 2 13.57 19.55 10.52
C ASP A 2 12.83 19.93 9.24
N ILE A 3 11.53 19.66 9.19
CA ILE A 3 10.72 19.92 7.99
C ILE A 3 10.50 21.42 7.76
N ASN A 4 10.75 22.27 8.76
CA ASN A 4 10.67 23.72 8.60
C ASN A 4 11.95 24.30 7.98
N ASN A 5 12.99 23.50 7.79
CA ASN A 5 14.28 23.92 7.28
C ASN A 5 14.83 22.93 6.23
N LEU A 6 13.99 22.58 5.25
CA LEU A 6 14.39 21.77 4.09
C LEU A 6 15.06 22.65 3.03
N ASN A 7 16.04 22.11 2.30
CA ASN A 7 16.63 22.85 1.19
C ASN A 7 15.65 22.95 0.01
N THR A 8 15.86 23.96 -0.84
CA THR A 8 14.97 24.26 -1.97
C THR A 8 14.77 23.08 -2.92
N THR A 9 15.84 22.34 -3.25
CA THR A 9 15.75 21.18 -4.16
C THR A 9 14.84 20.08 -3.61
N ILE A 10 14.89 19.79 -2.30
CA ILE A 10 14.00 18.79 -1.68
C ILE A 10 12.56 19.29 -1.71
N LEU A 11 12.30 20.58 -1.45
CA LEU A 11 10.96 21.16 -1.54
C LEU A 11 10.40 21.09 -2.98
N GLU A 12 11.24 21.34 -3.99
CA GLU A 12 10.86 21.20 -5.39
C GLU A 12 10.53 19.75 -5.76
N LEU A 13 11.33 18.78 -5.30
CA LEU A 13 11.05 17.36 -5.51
C LEU A 13 9.75 16.91 -4.83
N LEU A 14 9.45 17.41 -3.64
CA LEU A 14 8.19 17.13 -2.95
C LEU A 14 7.01 17.76 -3.72
N LYS A 15 7.16 18.99 -4.20
CA LYS A 15 6.15 19.68 -5.02
C LYS A 15 5.85 18.94 -6.32
N LEU A 16 6.86 18.37 -7.00
CA LEU A 16 6.67 17.52 -8.18
C LEU A 16 5.84 16.26 -7.89
N ARG A 17 5.78 15.82 -6.63
CA ARG A 17 4.95 14.70 -6.15
C ARG A 17 3.59 15.15 -5.59
N GLY A 18 3.25 16.43 -5.74
CA GLY A 18 2.02 17.01 -5.17
C GLY A 18 2.08 17.28 -3.66
N ILE A 19 3.23 17.06 -3.01
CA ILE A 19 3.40 17.21 -1.57
C ILE A 19 3.82 18.66 -1.29
N THR A 20 2.93 19.44 -0.68
CA THR A 20 3.15 20.88 -0.48
C THR A 20 2.81 21.40 0.91
N SER A 21 1.87 20.76 1.62
CA SER A 21 1.50 21.15 2.98
C SER A 21 2.48 20.60 4.01
N LYS A 22 2.54 21.22 5.20
CA LYS A 22 3.36 20.70 6.32
C LYS A 22 2.90 19.30 6.75
N GLU A 23 1.59 19.08 6.72
CA GLU A 23 0.98 17.76 6.99
C GLU A 23 1.53 16.70 6.04
N ASP A 24 1.44 16.93 4.73
CA ASP A 24 1.86 15.95 3.72
C ASP A 24 3.36 15.69 3.77
N ILE A 25 4.15 16.77 3.97
CA ILE A 25 5.61 16.67 4.12
C ILE A 25 5.95 15.82 5.35
N TYR A 26 5.26 16.03 6.46
CA TYR A 26 5.50 15.27 7.68
C TYR A 26 5.15 13.80 7.48
N ASP A 27 3.98 13.49 6.93
CA ASP A 27 3.57 12.12 6.65
C ASP A 27 4.54 11.42 5.70
N PHE A 28 5.00 12.09 4.63
CA PHE A 28 5.94 11.50 3.67
C PHE A 28 7.23 10.97 4.30
N PHE A 29 7.78 11.69 5.29
CA PHE A 29 9.03 11.31 5.95
C PHE A 29 8.83 10.46 7.21
N PHE A 30 7.79 10.70 7.99
CA PHE A 30 7.63 10.18 9.35
C PHE A 30 6.46 9.22 9.55
N GLN A 31 5.55 9.07 8.57
CA GLN A 31 4.47 8.09 8.68
C GLN A 31 5.03 6.67 8.83
N ASP A 32 4.47 5.93 9.80
CA ASP A 32 4.81 4.56 10.09
C ASP A 32 3.54 3.73 10.41
N ILE A 33 3.73 2.46 10.73
CA ILE A 33 2.61 1.52 10.95
C ILE A 33 1.73 1.83 12.16
N TYR A 34 2.13 2.75 13.05
CA TYR A 34 1.30 3.15 14.19
C TYR A 34 0.59 4.49 13.95
N SER A 35 0.90 5.16 12.83
CA SER A 35 0.22 6.38 12.36
C SER A 35 -0.70 6.11 11.16
N LEU A 36 -1.01 4.85 10.89
CA LEU A 36 -2.01 4.46 9.90
C LEU A 36 -3.40 4.95 10.33
N SER A 37 -4.27 5.21 9.37
CA SER A 37 -5.68 5.51 9.60
C SER A 37 -6.37 4.40 10.37
N ASN A 38 -7.38 4.78 11.13
CA ASN A 38 -8.18 3.85 11.89
C ASN A 38 -9.06 3.01 10.95
N PRO A 39 -8.96 1.66 10.93
CA PRO A 39 -9.82 0.84 10.08
C PRO A 39 -11.30 0.97 10.44
N PHE A 40 -11.64 1.41 11.66
CA PHE A 40 -13.03 1.67 12.07
C PHE A 40 -13.69 2.88 11.40
N ASN A 41 -12.90 3.72 10.71
CA ASN A 41 -13.44 4.79 9.86
C ASN A 41 -13.98 4.25 8.53
N ILE A 42 -13.70 2.99 8.18
CA ILE A 42 -14.20 2.36 6.95
C ILE A 42 -15.67 2.00 7.16
N ARG A 43 -16.53 2.46 6.25
CA ARG A 43 -17.97 2.15 6.28
C ARG A 43 -18.17 0.64 6.30
N ASP A 44 -19.12 0.18 7.11
CA ASP A 44 -19.50 -1.23 7.26
C ASP A 44 -18.42 -2.14 7.88
N VAL A 45 -17.29 -1.60 8.37
CA VAL A 45 -16.24 -2.45 8.98
C VAL A 45 -16.69 -3.14 10.27
N ASN A 46 -17.60 -2.55 11.05
CA ASN A 46 -18.21 -3.24 12.19
C ASN A 46 -19.03 -4.44 11.73
N VAL A 47 -19.81 -4.28 10.64
CA VAL A 47 -20.59 -5.36 10.00
C VAL A 47 -19.68 -6.51 9.56
N PHE A 48 -18.50 -6.20 9.00
CA PHE A 48 -17.47 -7.20 8.67
C PHE A 48 -16.94 -7.95 9.89
N VAL A 49 -16.58 -7.22 10.96
CA VAL A 49 -16.05 -7.82 12.19
C VAL A 49 -17.09 -8.71 12.84
N ASP A 50 -18.31 -8.21 12.99
CA ASP A 50 -19.39 -8.90 13.70
C ASP A 50 -19.80 -10.17 12.96
N ARG A 51 -19.94 -10.14 11.63
CA ARG A 51 -20.30 -11.34 10.85
C ARG A 51 -19.26 -12.45 10.92
N ILE A 52 -17.98 -12.10 10.89
CA ILE A 52 -16.90 -13.10 11.03
C ILE A 52 -16.89 -13.66 12.46
N LYS A 53 -17.11 -12.83 13.48
CA LYS A 53 -17.20 -13.32 14.87
C LYS A 53 -18.40 -14.22 15.07
N GLU A 54 -19.56 -13.88 14.52
CA GLU A 54 -20.75 -14.73 14.49
C GLU A 54 -20.46 -16.09 13.84
N ALA A 55 -19.81 -16.10 12.67
CA ALA A 55 -19.41 -17.34 12.01
C ALA A 55 -18.51 -18.21 12.91
N ILE A 56 -17.56 -17.60 13.61
CA ILE A 56 -16.66 -18.31 14.52
C ILE A 56 -17.42 -18.84 15.75
N GLU A 57 -18.30 -18.04 16.34
CA GLU A 57 -19.11 -18.40 17.51
C GLU A 57 -20.09 -19.53 17.20
N ASN A 58 -20.63 -19.57 15.99
CA ASN A 58 -21.53 -20.60 15.49
C ASN A 58 -20.81 -21.83 14.88
N ASP A 59 -19.47 -21.89 14.92
CA ASP A 59 -18.64 -22.92 14.27
C ASP A 59 -18.96 -23.10 12.76
N GLU A 60 -19.37 -22.02 12.09
CA GLU A 60 -19.63 -22.00 10.64
C GLU A 60 -18.37 -22.27 9.81
N LYS A 61 -18.55 -22.78 8.59
CA LYS A 61 -17.45 -22.97 7.63
C LYS A 61 -17.28 -21.72 6.78
N ILE A 62 -16.07 -21.18 6.81
CA ILE A 62 -15.67 -19.95 6.12
C ILE A 62 -14.75 -20.29 4.94
N LEU A 63 -15.06 -19.80 3.75
CA LEU A 63 -14.18 -19.87 2.59
C LEU A 63 -13.56 -18.51 2.30
N VAL A 64 -12.24 -18.45 2.20
CA VAL A 64 -11.51 -17.29 1.66
C VAL A 64 -11.27 -17.54 0.17
N TYR A 65 -11.89 -16.74 -0.70
CA TYR A 65 -11.80 -16.88 -2.15
C TYR A 65 -10.91 -15.77 -2.73
N GLY A 66 -9.70 -16.11 -3.18
CA GLY A 66 -8.77 -15.14 -3.79
C GLY A 66 -8.70 -15.20 -5.30
N ASP A 67 -7.91 -14.31 -5.91
CA ASP A 67 -7.45 -14.44 -7.30
C ASP A 67 -6.11 -15.19 -7.41
N LYS A 68 -5.76 -15.59 -8.63
CA LYS A 68 -4.62 -16.47 -8.96
C LYS A 68 -3.28 -15.77 -9.06
N ASP A 69 -3.26 -14.44 -9.01
CA ASP A 69 -2.03 -13.67 -9.08
C ASP A 69 -1.48 -13.38 -7.67
N ALA A 70 -0.35 -12.68 -7.61
CA ALA A 70 0.33 -12.44 -6.35
C ALA A 70 -0.49 -11.57 -5.38
N ASP A 71 -1.33 -10.64 -5.86
CA ASP A 71 -2.16 -9.81 -4.98
C ASP A 71 -3.28 -10.66 -4.37
N GLY A 72 -4.04 -11.38 -5.19
CA GLY A 72 -5.08 -12.30 -4.73
C GLY A 72 -4.56 -13.41 -3.81
N ILE A 73 -3.43 -14.04 -4.17
CA ILE A 73 -2.81 -15.09 -3.33
C ILE A 73 -2.34 -14.52 -1.98
N THR A 74 -1.75 -13.32 -1.97
CA THR A 74 -1.28 -12.69 -0.71
C THR A 74 -2.45 -12.20 0.13
N ALA A 75 -3.50 -11.67 -0.49
CA ALA A 75 -4.74 -11.27 0.18
C ALA A 75 -5.43 -12.47 0.85
N ALA A 76 -5.57 -13.58 0.13
CA ALA A 76 -6.12 -14.83 0.67
C ALA A 76 -5.27 -15.36 1.81
N SER A 77 -3.93 -15.30 1.66
CA SER A 77 -2.99 -15.67 2.70
C SER A 77 -3.11 -14.81 3.95
N ILE A 78 -3.45 -13.51 3.84
CA ILE A 78 -3.63 -12.62 4.98
C ILE A 78 -4.86 -13.04 5.79
N ILE A 79 -6.02 -13.17 5.16
CA ILE A 79 -7.27 -13.53 5.84
C ILE A 79 -7.16 -14.94 6.42
N TYR A 80 -6.77 -15.93 5.60
CA TYR A 80 -6.63 -17.33 6.04
C TYR A 80 -5.68 -17.47 7.24
N ASN A 81 -4.46 -16.92 7.15
CA ASN A 81 -3.51 -17.01 8.25
C ASN A 81 -3.91 -16.17 9.49
N THR A 82 -4.94 -15.34 9.39
CA THR A 82 -5.49 -14.60 10.54
C THR A 82 -6.61 -15.41 11.19
N LEU A 83 -7.57 -15.90 10.39
CA LEU A 83 -8.72 -16.67 10.88
C LEU A 83 -8.33 -18.06 11.41
N LYS A 84 -7.35 -18.74 10.81
CA LYS A 84 -6.91 -20.08 11.25
C LYS A 84 -6.38 -20.12 12.70
N VAL A 85 -6.06 -18.96 13.27
CA VAL A 85 -5.60 -18.83 14.66
C VAL A 85 -6.76 -18.93 15.65
N VAL A 86 -7.98 -18.58 15.21
CA VAL A 86 -9.17 -18.48 16.07
C VAL A 86 -10.27 -19.47 15.71
N THR A 87 -10.23 -20.07 14.52
CA THR A 87 -11.13 -21.16 14.11
C THR A 87 -10.41 -22.22 13.28
N LYS A 88 -10.91 -23.45 13.32
CA LYS A 88 -10.48 -24.57 12.47
C LYS A 88 -11.30 -24.70 11.18
N ASN A 89 -12.47 -24.07 11.12
CA ASN A 89 -13.44 -24.19 10.01
C ASN A 89 -13.22 -23.08 8.97
N VAL A 90 -11.96 -22.89 8.56
CA VAL A 90 -11.61 -21.92 7.51
C VAL A 90 -10.75 -22.59 6.44
N GLU A 91 -11.11 -22.37 5.19
CA GLU A 91 -10.39 -22.84 4.02
C GLU A 91 -10.06 -21.66 3.09
N ALA A 92 -9.03 -21.82 2.25
CA ALA A 92 -8.65 -20.82 1.26
C ALA A 92 -8.57 -21.44 -0.13
N PHE A 93 -9.16 -20.76 -1.09
CA PHE A 93 -9.25 -21.18 -2.49
C PHE A 93 -8.75 -20.07 -3.41
N VAL A 94 -8.02 -20.45 -4.46
CA VAL A 94 -7.62 -19.57 -5.56
C VAL A 94 -7.91 -20.28 -6.89
N PRO A 95 -8.57 -19.62 -7.86
CA PRO A 95 -8.99 -20.25 -9.10
C PRO A 95 -7.80 -20.55 -10.01
N ASN A 96 -7.88 -21.60 -10.81
CA ASN A 96 -6.92 -21.87 -11.88
C ASN A 96 -7.49 -21.42 -13.24
N HIS A 97 -6.76 -21.63 -14.34
CA HIS A 97 -7.22 -21.19 -15.67
C HIS A 97 -8.49 -21.90 -16.16
N THR A 98 -8.79 -23.09 -15.64
CA THR A 98 -10.01 -23.84 -16.00
C THR A 98 -11.26 -23.32 -15.28
N THR A 99 -11.08 -22.72 -14.09
CA THR A 99 -12.17 -22.13 -13.31
C THR A 99 -12.68 -20.81 -13.91
N GLY A 100 -11.82 -20.08 -14.64
CA GLY A 100 -12.14 -18.75 -15.18
C GLY A 100 -11.53 -17.61 -14.37
N TYR A 101 -12.09 -16.41 -14.48
CA TYR A 101 -11.67 -15.21 -13.73
C TYR A 101 -12.85 -14.66 -12.94
N GLY A 102 -12.62 -14.28 -11.68
CA GLY A 102 -13.64 -13.88 -10.72
C GLY A 102 -14.33 -15.08 -10.05
N LEU A 103 -15.43 -14.81 -9.34
CA LEU A 103 -16.22 -15.86 -8.69
C LEU A 103 -16.83 -16.80 -9.73
N SER A 104 -17.06 -18.05 -9.33
CA SER A 104 -17.63 -19.09 -10.19
C SER A 104 -18.80 -19.76 -9.48
N LYS A 105 -19.98 -19.80 -10.13
CA LYS A 105 -21.17 -20.49 -9.62
C LYS A 105 -20.89 -21.97 -9.31
N ALA A 106 -20.07 -22.64 -10.13
CA ALA A 106 -19.70 -24.03 -9.90
C ALA A 106 -18.88 -24.21 -8.61
N VAL A 107 -17.95 -23.29 -8.32
CA VAL A 107 -17.18 -23.34 -7.07
C VAL A 107 -18.06 -22.99 -5.87
N ILE A 108 -18.95 -22.00 -6.01
CA ILE A 108 -19.92 -21.67 -4.95
C ILE A 108 -20.79 -22.88 -4.62
N GLU A 109 -21.32 -23.57 -5.64
CA GLU A 109 -22.12 -24.78 -5.46
C GLU A 109 -21.31 -25.93 -4.82
N GLU A 110 -20.06 -26.13 -5.23
CA GLU A 110 -19.15 -27.11 -4.61
C GLU A 110 -18.98 -26.86 -3.11
N TYR A 111 -18.71 -25.61 -2.72
CA TYR A 111 -18.51 -25.26 -1.31
C TYR A 111 -19.82 -25.17 -0.52
N ALA A 112 -20.94 -24.83 -1.15
CA ALA A 112 -22.26 -24.96 -0.55
C ALA A 112 -22.52 -26.42 -0.13
N ASN A 113 -22.22 -27.36 -1.03
CA ASN A 113 -22.36 -28.79 -0.76
C ASN A 113 -21.41 -29.30 0.32
N SER A 114 -20.29 -28.61 0.58
CA SER A 114 -19.39 -28.91 1.70
C SER A 114 -19.79 -28.24 3.01
N GLY A 115 -20.89 -27.45 3.01
CA GLY A 115 -21.46 -26.80 4.18
C GLY A 115 -20.86 -25.43 4.51
N VAL A 116 -20.21 -24.77 3.55
CA VAL A 116 -19.79 -23.36 3.68
C VAL A 116 -21.03 -22.47 3.76
N THR A 117 -21.02 -21.53 4.70
CA THR A 117 -22.10 -20.55 4.92
C THR A 117 -21.62 -19.10 4.79
N LEU A 118 -20.30 -18.88 4.79
CA LEU A 118 -19.68 -17.57 4.58
C LEU A 118 -18.53 -17.67 3.57
N ILE A 119 -18.58 -16.86 2.52
CA ILE A 119 -17.48 -16.65 1.58
C ILE A 119 -16.95 -15.22 1.73
N ILE A 120 -15.64 -15.08 1.90
CA ILE A 120 -14.95 -13.78 1.89
C ILE A 120 -14.09 -13.73 0.63
N THR A 121 -14.46 -12.89 -0.33
CA THR A 121 -13.69 -12.70 -1.56
C THR A 121 -12.57 -11.70 -1.31
N VAL A 122 -11.41 -11.93 -1.92
CA VAL A 122 -10.26 -11.04 -1.86
C VAL A 122 -9.70 -10.83 -3.26
N ASP A 123 -9.44 -9.58 -3.61
CA ASP A 123 -8.94 -9.19 -4.94
C ASP A 123 -9.85 -9.64 -6.11
N CYS A 124 -11.12 -9.87 -5.82
CA CYS A 124 -12.13 -10.23 -6.80
C CYS A 124 -13.54 -10.04 -6.22
N GLY A 125 -14.54 -10.14 -7.09
CA GLY A 125 -15.95 -10.18 -6.71
C GLY A 125 -16.73 -8.89 -6.95
N ILE A 126 -16.07 -7.73 -7.13
CA ILE A 126 -16.81 -6.46 -7.33
C ILE A 126 -17.67 -6.46 -8.59
N SER A 127 -17.28 -7.22 -9.62
CA SER A 127 -18.02 -7.34 -10.89
C SER A 127 -18.88 -8.61 -10.98
N ASN A 128 -19.05 -9.36 -9.89
CA ASN A 128 -19.70 -10.68 -9.87
C ASN A 128 -21.10 -10.65 -9.26
N ALA A 129 -21.95 -9.71 -9.68
CA ALA A 129 -23.29 -9.53 -9.10
C ALA A 129 -24.16 -10.79 -9.24
N GLU A 130 -24.12 -11.49 -10.37
CA GLU A 130 -24.89 -12.72 -10.57
C GLU A 130 -24.41 -13.89 -9.72
N GLU A 131 -23.09 -14.03 -9.53
CA GLU A 131 -22.54 -15.08 -8.65
C GLU A 131 -22.88 -14.81 -7.18
N VAL A 132 -22.89 -13.54 -6.77
CA VAL A 132 -23.28 -13.16 -5.42
C VAL A 132 -24.75 -13.43 -5.15
N GLU A 133 -25.66 -13.13 -6.09
CA GLU A 133 -27.06 -13.52 -5.96
C GLU A 133 -27.24 -15.05 -5.91
N PHE A 134 -26.52 -15.78 -6.75
CA PHE A 134 -26.56 -17.24 -6.73
C PHE A 134 -26.10 -17.84 -5.39
N ALA A 135 -25.09 -17.25 -4.74
CA ALA A 135 -24.67 -17.69 -3.41
C ALA A 135 -25.75 -17.42 -2.34
N ARG A 136 -26.46 -16.29 -2.44
CA ARG A 136 -27.57 -15.98 -1.53
C ARG A 136 -28.73 -16.96 -1.68
N ASP A 137 -29.05 -17.39 -2.91
CA ASP A 137 -30.05 -18.43 -3.15
C ASP A 137 -29.69 -19.77 -2.45
N LEU A 138 -28.38 -19.99 -2.22
CA LEU A 138 -27.84 -21.14 -1.47
C LEU A 138 -27.65 -20.84 0.03
N SER A 139 -28.15 -19.71 0.54
CA SER A 139 -28.00 -19.27 1.93
C SER A 139 -26.53 -19.09 2.36
N ILE A 140 -25.69 -18.64 1.43
CA ILE A 140 -24.30 -18.29 1.68
C ILE A 140 -24.18 -16.76 1.71
N ASP A 141 -23.67 -16.24 2.82
CA ASP A 141 -23.27 -14.84 2.89
C ASP A 141 -21.97 -14.64 2.12
N ILE A 142 -21.90 -13.57 1.32
CA ILE A 142 -20.67 -13.15 0.67
C ILE A 142 -20.26 -11.79 1.21
N ILE A 143 -19.00 -11.69 1.66
CA ILE A 143 -18.34 -10.40 1.90
C ILE A 143 -17.36 -10.17 0.75
N VAL A 144 -17.55 -9.09 0.00
CA VAL A 144 -16.67 -8.74 -1.12
C VAL A 144 -15.57 -7.80 -0.64
N THR A 145 -14.30 -8.17 -0.83
CA THR A 145 -13.15 -7.27 -0.62
C THR A 145 -12.33 -7.18 -1.90
N ASP A 146 -12.27 -5.99 -2.50
CA ASP A 146 -11.74 -5.81 -3.85
C ASP A 146 -11.18 -4.39 -4.03
N HIS A 147 -10.46 -4.14 -5.11
CA HIS A 147 -9.92 -2.84 -5.49
C HIS A 147 -10.03 -2.53 -7.00
N HIS A 148 -10.59 -3.46 -7.79
CA HIS A 148 -10.87 -3.26 -9.21
C HIS A 148 -11.85 -2.11 -9.48
N ASP A 149 -11.94 -1.71 -10.74
CA ASP A 149 -12.84 -0.63 -11.15
C ASP A 149 -14.31 -0.96 -10.86
N ILE A 150 -15.07 0.06 -10.46
CA ILE A 150 -16.45 -0.09 -10.02
C ILE A 150 -17.36 -0.34 -11.24
N PRO A 151 -18.14 -1.44 -11.27
CA PRO A 151 -19.10 -1.69 -12.34
C PRO A 151 -20.35 -0.81 -12.19
N GLU A 152 -21.21 -0.81 -13.20
CA GLU A 152 -22.51 -0.11 -13.15
C GLU A 152 -23.44 -0.69 -12.07
N ILE A 153 -23.41 -2.01 -11.87
CA ILE A 153 -24.23 -2.73 -10.90
C ILE A 153 -23.29 -3.36 -9.87
N LEU A 154 -23.40 -2.89 -8.62
CA LEU A 154 -22.67 -3.48 -7.50
C LEU A 154 -23.32 -4.81 -7.06
N PRO A 155 -22.53 -5.78 -6.58
CA PRO A 155 -23.05 -7.03 -6.04
C PRO A 155 -23.84 -6.78 -4.76
N ASN A 156 -24.98 -7.47 -4.61
CA ASN A 156 -25.82 -7.45 -3.41
C ASN A 156 -25.23 -8.36 -2.30
N ALA A 157 -23.98 -8.12 -1.94
CA ALA A 157 -23.25 -8.89 -0.94
C ALA A 157 -23.70 -8.51 0.49
N TYR A 158 -23.33 -9.33 1.48
CA TYR A 158 -23.51 -9.01 2.90
C TYR A 158 -22.78 -7.70 3.27
N ALA A 159 -21.58 -7.51 2.73
CA ALA A 159 -20.84 -6.26 2.76
C ALA A 159 -19.90 -6.15 1.55
N VAL A 160 -19.63 -4.93 1.09
CA VAL A 160 -18.74 -4.65 -0.05
C VAL A 160 -17.69 -3.61 0.35
N PHE A 161 -16.43 -4.01 0.29
CA PHE A 161 -15.27 -3.17 0.58
C PHE A 161 -14.46 -2.97 -0.70
N ASN A 162 -14.54 -1.77 -1.27
CA ASN A 162 -13.67 -1.35 -2.34
C ASN A 162 -13.30 0.13 -2.19
N PRO A 163 -11.99 0.48 -2.10
CA PRO A 163 -11.54 1.86 -1.88
C PRO A 163 -12.00 2.86 -2.94
N LYS A 164 -12.36 2.40 -4.15
CA LYS A 164 -12.83 3.25 -5.24
C LYS A 164 -14.31 3.62 -5.12
N ILE A 165 -15.09 2.95 -4.26
CA ILE A 165 -16.47 3.36 -3.95
C ILE A 165 -16.44 4.69 -3.18
N SER A 166 -17.35 5.60 -3.51
CA SER A 166 -17.48 6.88 -2.82
C SER A 166 -17.89 6.71 -1.36
N ASN A 167 -17.34 7.55 -0.47
CA ASN A 167 -17.69 7.64 0.96
C ASN A 167 -17.49 6.31 1.73
N THR A 168 -16.43 5.59 1.41
CA THR A 168 -16.07 4.34 2.09
C THR A 168 -15.22 4.52 3.33
N GLY A 169 -14.57 5.67 3.52
CA GLY A 169 -13.65 5.91 4.64
C GLY A 169 -12.25 5.32 4.45
N PHE A 170 -11.96 4.66 3.32
CA PHE A 170 -10.57 4.35 2.94
C PHE A 170 -9.81 5.64 2.64
N VAL A 171 -8.64 5.81 3.26
CA VAL A 171 -7.79 7.00 3.02
C VAL A 171 -7.11 7.00 1.66
N SER A 172 -6.96 5.83 1.04
CA SER A 172 -6.34 5.69 -0.27
C SER A 172 -7.22 4.90 -1.21
N LYS A 173 -7.48 5.44 -2.41
CA LYS A 173 -8.15 4.73 -3.50
C LYS A 173 -7.24 3.72 -4.21
N ASN A 174 -5.96 3.71 -3.85
CA ASN A 174 -4.89 2.99 -4.51
C ASN A 174 -4.44 1.74 -3.73
N PHE A 175 -5.23 1.26 -2.77
CA PHE A 175 -4.93 0.00 -2.12
C PHE A 175 -5.07 -1.16 -3.12
N SER A 176 -4.14 -2.11 -3.03
CA SER A 176 -4.29 -3.42 -3.69
C SER A 176 -5.25 -4.29 -2.87
N GLY A 177 -5.77 -5.38 -3.44
CA GLY A 177 -6.63 -6.34 -2.76
C GLY A 177 -6.01 -6.85 -1.45
N CYS A 178 -4.70 -7.14 -1.42
CA CYS A 178 -4.06 -7.56 -0.17
C CYS A 178 -3.95 -6.44 0.88
N ALA A 179 -3.84 -5.17 0.48
CA ALA A 179 -3.87 -4.02 1.39
C ALA A 179 -5.28 -3.80 1.96
N VAL A 180 -6.33 -3.95 1.14
CA VAL A 180 -7.73 -3.92 1.59
C VAL A 180 -7.98 -5.03 2.62
N ALA A 181 -7.64 -6.28 2.28
CA ALA A 181 -7.77 -7.42 3.19
C ALA A 181 -7.00 -7.20 4.50
N PHE A 182 -5.77 -6.67 4.42
CA PHE A 182 -4.99 -6.35 5.62
C PHE A 182 -5.66 -5.30 6.49
N LYS A 183 -6.17 -4.21 5.90
CA LYS A 183 -6.82 -3.11 6.62
C LYS A 183 -8.06 -3.58 7.37
N LEU A 184 -8.91 -4.40 6.73
CA LEU A 184 -10.10 -4.97 7.37
C LEU A 184 -9.72 -5.94 8.49
N MET A 185 -8.71 -6.79 8.28
CA MET A 185 -8.25 -7.70 9.33
C MET A 185 -7.56 -6.99 10.49
N GLN A 186 -7.09 -5.74 10.34
CA GLN A 186 -6.65 -4.92 11.48
C GLN A 186 -7.82 -4.62 12.43
N ALA A 187 -9.02 -4.32 11.92
CA ALA A 187 -10.21 -4.14 12.76
C ALA A 187 -10.61 -5.46 13.44
N PHE A 188 -10.62 -6.56 12.70
CA PHE A 188 -10.90 -7.89 13.27
C PHE A 188 -9.94 -8.26 14.41
N VAL A 189 -8.63 -8.07 14.22
CA VAL A 189 -7.64 -8.35 15.28
C VAL A 189 -7.78 -7.38 16.46
N PHE A 190 -8.11 -6.11 16.20
CA PHE A 190 -8.39 -5.13 17.25
C PHE A 190 -9.60 -5.53 18.10
N SER A 191 -10.58 -6.24 17.51
CA SER A 191 -11.79 -6.69 18.22
C SER A 191 -11.54 -7.68 19.38
N TYR A 192 -10.34 -8.25 19.46
CA TYR A 192 -9.89 -9.10 20.56
C TYR A 192 -9.15 -8.32 21.66
N THR A 193 -9.02 -7.00 21.54
CA THR A 193 -8.41 -6.15 22.57
C THR A 193 -9.44 -5.70 23.59
N LYS A 194 -8.97 -5.33 24.79
CA LYS A 194 -9.83 -4.81 25.87
C LYS A 194 -10.45 -3.43 25.57
N LEU A 195 -10.02 -2.75 24.50
CA LEU A 195 -10.56 -1.45 24.09
C LEU A 195 -11.68 -1.57 23.05
N TYR A 196 -11.92 -2.76 22.49
CA TYR A 196 -12.97 -2.93 21.50
C TYR A 196 -14.35 -2.62 22.10
N ASN A 197 -15.11 -1.76 21.42
CA ASN A 197 -16.42 -1.25 21.82
C ASN A 197 -16.46 -0.57 23.20
N LYS A 198 -15.31 -0.06 23.67
CA LYS A 198 -15.24 0.78 24.88
C LYS A 198 -15.16 2.24 24.49
N ASP A 199 -15.84 3.09 25.27
CA ASP A 199 -15.72 4.53 25.13
C ASP A 199 -14.40 5.00 25.74
N ILE A 200 -13.62 5.72 24.95
CA ILE A 200 -12.32 6.28 25.33
C ILE A 200 -12.54 7.77 25.54
N ILE A 201 -12.39 8.23 26.78
CA ILE A 201 -12.57 9.62 27.17
C ILE A 201 -11.19 10.25 27.43
N VAL A 202 -10.76 11.14 26.54
CA VAL A 202 -9.61 12.01 26.80
C VAL A 202 -10.08 13.21 27.61
N LEU A 203 -9.60 13.31 28.86
CA LEU A 203 -9.99 14.36 29.80
C LEU A 203 -8.86 15.37 30.01
N ASP A 204 -9.22 16.65 30.02
CA ASP A 204 -8.32 17.74 30.41
C ASP A 204 -9.05 18.85 31.16
N TYR A 205 -8.48 19.29 32.28
CA TYR A 205 -9.11 20.29 33.14
C TYR A 205 -8.08 21.10 33.94
N ASP A 206 -8.40 22.36 34.22
CA ASP A 206 -7.59 23.26 35.04
C ASP A 206 -8.35 23.61 36.33
N ILE A 207 -7.65 23.67 37.46
CA ILE A 207 -8.21 24.10 38.75
C ILE A 207 -7.63 25.47 39.10
N ASP A 208 -8.49 26.42 39.44
CA ASP A 208 -8.06 27.61 40.16
C ASP A 208 -7.77 27.22 41.62
N LYS A 209 -6.49 27.06 41.95
CA LYS A 209 -6.06 26.62 43.29
C LYS A 209 -6.41 27.62 44.40
N SER A 210 -6.60 28.90 44.07
CA SER A 210 -6.89 29.92 45.08
C SER A 210 -8.34 29.84 45.56
N LYS A 211 -9.25 29.54 44.62
CA LYS A 211 -10.68 29.41 44.86
C LYS A 211 -11.14 27.95 45.05
N ASN A 212 -10.28 27.00 44.71
CA ASN A 212 -10.58 25.56 44.68
C ASN A 212 -11.81 25.22 43.82
N VAL A 213 -11.91 25.87 42.66
CA VAL A 213 -12.95 25.67 41.64
C VAL A 213 -12.32 25.20 40.33
N LEU A 214 -13.09 24.47 39.52
CA LEU A 214 -12.72 24.14 38.15
C LEU A 214 -12.65 25.45 37.36
N LYS A 215 -11.49 25.75 36.80
CA LYS A 215 -11.34 26.88 35.90
C LYS A 215 -11.84 26.52 34.51
N ARG A 216 -11.55 25.30 34.07
CA ARG A 216 -11.88 24.79 32.73
C ARG A 216 -11.91 23.29 32.76
N ILE A 217 -12.83 22.67 32.03
CA ILE A 217 -12.90 21.21 31.89
C ILE A 217 -13.36 20.86 30.48
N ARG A 218 -12.70 19.87 29.87
CA ARG A 218 -12.89 19.46 28.48
C ARG A 218 -12.73 17.95 28.33
N ALA A 219 -13.51 17.37 27.44
CA ALA A 219 -13.49 15.94 27.18
C ALA A 219 -13.75 15.60 25.70
N LEU A 220 -12.99 14.64 25.17
CA LEU A 220 -13.19 14.09 23.83
C LEU A 220 -13.47 12.61 23.93
N LYS A 221 -14.62 12.17 23.40
CA LYS A 221 -15.06 10.78 23.36
C LYS A 221 -14.69 10.15 22.02
N ALA A 222 -14.24 8.90 22.07
CA ALA A 222 -14.09 8.06 20.89
C ALA A 222 -14.42 6.60 21.21
N THR A 223 -15.05 5.89 20.27
CA THR A 223 -15.31 4.46 20.37
C THR A 223 -14.57 3.75 19.25
N ASN A 224 -13.80 2.70 19.56
CA ASN A 224 -12.87 2.07 18.59
C ASN A 224 -11.92 3.09 17.93
N PHE A 225 -11.56 4.18 18.64
CA PHE A 225 -10.81 5.34 18.14
C PHE A 225 -11.48 6.14 17.01
N VAL A 226 -12.77 5.95 16.76
CA VAL A 226 -13.57 6.87 15.94
C VAL A 226 -14.05 8.00 16.85
N ILE A 227 -13.61 9.23 16.56
CA ILE A 227 -13.91 10.40 17.39
C ILE A 227 -15.39 10.77 17.23
N SER A 228 -16.06 11.06 18.34
CA SER A 228 -17.43 11.58 18.34
C SER A 228 -17.51 12.97 17.70
N ASP A 229 -18.61 13.26 17.01
CA ASP A 229 -18.87 14.60 16.47
C ASP A 229 -19.08 15.64 17.59
N GLU A 230 -19.47 15.20 18.79
CA GLU A 230 -19.67 16.04 19.95
C GLU A 230 -18.40 16.14 20.81
N VAL A 231 -18.07 17.38 21.22
CA VAL A 231 -16.94 17.68 22.09
C VAL A 231 -17.42 18.43 23.32
N PHE A 232 -17.10 17.90 24.49
CA PHE A 232 -17.46 18.53 25.75
C PHE A 232 -16.41 19.57 26.16
N GLY A 233 -16.85 20.77 26.57
CA GLY A 233 -15.94 21.78 27.07
C GLY A 233 -16.64 22.97 27.71
N PHE A 234 -16.26 23.29 28.95
CA PHE A 234 -16.76 24.43 29.71
C PHE A 234 -15.63 25.21 30.39
N GLU A 235 -15.74 26.53 30.41
CA GLU A 235 -14.79 27.43 31.05
C GLU A 235 -15.50 28.43 31.98
N LEU A 236 -14.87 28.71 33.11
CA LEU A 236 -15.32 29.68 34.10
C LEU A 236 -15.18 31.11 33.56
N ILE A 237 -16.28 31.86 33.51
CA ILE A 237 -16.28 33.22 32.91
C ILE A 237 -16.43 34.37 33.91
N ASN A 238 -16.81 34.09 35.17
CA ASN A 238 -17.03 35.13 36.18
C ASN A 238 -16.71 34.65 37.61
N ASP A 239 -16.70 35.59 38.56
CA ASP A 239 -16.45 35.30 39.98
C ASP A 239 -17.62 34.58 40.69
N ASN A 240 -18.77 34.41 40.02
CA ASN A 240 -19.94 33.74 40.58
C ASN A 240 -19.96 32.22 40.33
N ASN A 241 -18.84 31.63 39.88
CA ASN A 241 -18.74 30.22 39.52
C ASN A 241 -19.69 29.79 38.39
N CYS A 242 -19.92 30.69 37.43
CA CYS A 242 -20.69 30.37 36.22
C CYS A 242 -19.78 29.94 35.07
N TYR A 243 -20.20 28.91 34.36
CA TYR A 243 -19.48 28.31 33.25
C TYR A 243 -20.19 28.57 31.93
N LYS A 244 -19.41 28.74 30.88
CA LYS A 244 -19.89 28.84 29.51
C LYS A 244 -19.27 27.72 28.66
N SER A 245 -20.05 27.19 27.71
CA SER A 245 -19.52 26.23 26.74
C SER A 245 -18.42 26.85 25.87
N ILE A 246 -17.41 26.04 25.56
CA ILE A 246 -16.26 26.41 24.74
C ILE A 246 -16.53 26.10 23.26
N TYR A 247 -17.29 25.03 22.98
CA TYR A 247 -17.39 24.45 21.64
C TYR A 247 -18.79 24.46 21.05
N ALA A 248 -19.83 24.47 21.88
CA ALA A 248 -21.22 24.37 21.42
C ALA A 248 -21.94 25.70 21.59
N ASP A 249 -22.45 26.24 20.48
CA ASP A 249 -23.30 27.43 20.47
C ASP A 249 -24.70 27.17 21.06
N TYR A 250 -25.09 25.90 21.28
CA TYR A 250 -26.40 25.54 21.83
C TYR A 250 -26.52 25.68 23.35
N TYR A 251 -25.41 25.74 24.09
CA TYR A 251 -25.43 26.09 25.52
C TYR A 251 -25.28 27.62 25.66
N ASP A 252 -26.33 28.36 25.31
CA ASP A 252 -26.39 29.81 25.51
C ASP A 252 -26.57 30.19 26.98
N GLU A 253 -27.02 29.25 27.81
CA GLU A 253 -27.22 29.42 29.25
C GLU A 253 -25.93 29.15 30.05
N LEU A 254 -25.72 29.96 31.09
CA LEU A 254 -24.62 29.79 32.02
C LEU A 254 -24.94 28.66 33.00
N MET A 255 -24.01 27.73 33.17
CA MET A 255 -24.18 26.59 34.08
C MET A 255 -23.40 26.80 35.38
N SER A 256 -23.84 26.19 36.47
CA SER A 256 -23.10 26.08 37.73
C SER A 256 -22.02 24.98 37.67
N GLU A 257 -21.13 24.90 38.67
CA GLU A 257 -20.08 23.88 38.73
C GLU A 257 -20.66 22.46 38.81
N ASP A 258 -21.75 22.27 39.56
CA ASP A 258 -22.49 21.00 39.66
C ASP A 258 -23.16 20.59 38.35
N GLU A 259 -23.85 21.50 37.67
CA GLU A 259 -24.47 21.24 36.35
C GLU A 259 -23.42 20.81 35.32
N VAL A 260 -22.24 21.46 35.28
CA VAL A 260 -21.13 21.06 34.40
C VAL A 260 -20.63 19.64 34.72
N LEU A 261 -20.57 19.26 35.99
CA LEU A 261 -20.10 17.94 36.41
C LEU A 261 -21.13 16.85 36.09
N GLU A 262 -22.43 17.12 36.27
CA GLU A 262 -23.51 16.20 35.88
C GLU A 262 -23.52 15.97 34.37
N GLU A 263 -23.36 17.04 33.58
CA GLU A 263 -23.30 16.94 32.13
C GLU A 263 -22.06 16.17 31.66
N LEU A 264 -20.91 16.40 32.31
CA LEU A 264 -19.70 15.63 32.03
C LEU A 264 -19.88 14.15 32.36
N ALA A 265 -20.48 13.81 33.50
CA ALA A 265 -20.77 12.43 33.86
C ALA A 265 -21.67 11.77 32.82
N THR A 266 -22.71 12.47 32.37
CA THR A 266 -23.62 11.98 31.32
C THR A 266 -22.84 11.71 30.03
N TYR A 267 -22.05 12.69 29.56
CA TYR A 267 -21.22 12.56 28.36
C TYR A 267 -20.21 11.39 28.42
N MET A 268 -19.65 11.12 29.60
CA MET A 268 -18.62 10.09 29.79
C MET A 268 -19.16 8.65 29.85
N PHE A 269 -20.43 8.45 30.22
CA PHE A 269 -20.95 7.15 30.64
C PHE A 269 -22.26 6.75 29.94
N GLU A 270 -22.43 7.11 28.67
CA GLU A 270 -23.59 6.69 27.88
C GLU A 270 -23.59 5.19 27.51
N GLY A 271 -22.46 4.49 27.62
CA GLY A 271 -22.27 3.10 27.16
C GLY A 271 -21.80 2.09 28.21
N ASP A 272 -21.50 0.86 27.76
CA ASP A 272 -21.06 -0.27 28.60
C ASP A 272 -19.58 -0.16 29.02
N GLY A 273 -19.30 0.81 29.89
CA GLY A 273 -17.99 1.06 30.50
C GLY A 273 -17.08 1.96 29.68
N CYS A 274 -16.29 2.78 30.37
CA CYS A 274 -15.41 3.77 29.76
C CYS A 274 -13.95 3.63 30.23
N VAL A 275 -13.04 4.07 29.38
CA VAL A 275 -11.62 4.18 29.65
C VAL A 275 -11.23 5.65 29.69
N LEU A 276 -10.59 6.06 30.78
CA LEU A 276 -10.20 7.44 31.00
C LEU A 276 -8.74 7.65 30.62
N VAL A 277 -8.46 8.72 29.88
CA VAL A 277 -7.11 9.07 29.43
C VAL A 277 -6.78 10.48 29.92
N LEU A 278 -5.78 10.61 30.80
CA LEU A 278 -5.36 11.88 31.39
C LEU A 278 -3.85 12.08 31.29
N THR A 279 -3.41 13.33 31.19
CA THR A 279 -2.01 13.69 31.45
C THR A 279 -1.80 13.75 32.97
N GLY A 280 -1.17 12.74 33.57
CA GLY A 280 -1.02 12.60 35.03
C GLY A 280 -1.92 11.54 35.68
N GLY A 281 -2.70 10.80 34.88
CA GLY A 281 -3.40 9.57 35.27
C GLY A 281 -4.29 9.68 36.52
N GLU A 282 -4.21 8.64 37.37
CA GLU A 282 -5.04 8.51 38.57
C GLU A 282 -4.88 9.67 39.57
N GLU A 283 -3.71 10.29 39.66
CA GLU A 283 -3.51 11.40 40.61
C GLU A 283 -4.33 12.63 40.21
N ARG A 284 -4.43 12.92 38.90
CA ARG A 284 -5.36 13.94 38.41
C ARG A 284 -6.79 13.50 38.59
N LEU A 285 -7.13 12.27 38.21
CA LEU A 285 -8.50 11.79 38.36
C LEU A 285 -9.00 11.94 39.80
N LYS A 286 -8.21 11.55 40.82
CA LYS A 286 -8.57 11.74 42.24
C LYS A 286 -8.89 13.20 42.59
N LYS A 287 -8.14 14.15 42.04
CA LYS A 287 -8.42 15.59 42.25
C LYS A 287 -9.74 16.02 41.63
N LEU A 288 -10.09 15.46 40.46
CA LEU A 288 -11.37 15.71 39.81
C LEU A 288 -12.52 15.06 40.59
N LEU A 289 -12.34 13.83 41.08
CA LEU A 289 -13.35 13.11 41.88
C LEU A 289 -13.72 13.87 43.16
N ASN A 290 -12.78 14.60 43.79
CA ASN A 290 -13.10 15.46 44.94
C ASN A 290 -14.14 16.55 44.63
N PHE A 291 -14.28 16.98 43.37
CA PHE A 291 -15.34 17.92 42.97
C PHE A 291 -16.68 17.21 42.86
N TYR A 292 -16.72 16.01 42.29
CA TYR A 292 -17.92 15.18 42.28
C TYR A 292 -18.43 14.87 43.69
N GLU A 293 -17.52 14.50 44.61
CA GLU A 293 -17.85 14.25 46.02
C GLU A 293 -18.41 15.50 46.72
N ARG A 294 -17.90 16.70 46.39
CA ARG A 294 -18.37 17.97 46.96
C ARG A 294 -19.85 18.22 46.68
N TYR A 295 -20.31 17.84 45.49
CA TYR A 295 -21.69 18.04 45.03
C TYR A 295 -22.55 16.78 45.14
N GLU A 296 -22.03 15.71 45.76
CA GLU A 296 -22.71 14.43 45.90
C GLU A 296 -23.13 13.79 44.55
N ILE A 297 -22.40 14.10 43.48
CA ILE A 297 -22.65 13.58 42.13
C ILE A 297 -22.04 12.18 42.01
N TYR A 298 -22.88 11.20 41.70
CA TYR A 298 -22.44 9.81 41.51
C TYR A 298 -21.82 9.62 40.12
N LEU A 299 -20.63 9.03 40.08
CA LEU A 299 -19.98 8.60 38.85
C LEU A 299 -20.09 7.07 38.70
N PRO A 300 -20.54 6.57 37.54
CA PRO A 300 -20.50 5.14 37.26
C PRO A 300 -19.07 4.57 37.28
N GLU A 301 -18.96 3.24 37.41
CA GLU A 301 -17.66 2.57 37.36
C GLU A 301 -17.01 2.71 35.97
N TYR A 302 -15.72 3.01 35.95
CA TYR A 302 -14.89 3.05 34.75
C TYR A 302 -13.93 1.86 34.71
N ASP A 303 -13.58 1.39 33.51
CA ASP A 303 -12.79 0.17 33.31
C ASP A 303 -11.32 0.37 33.68
N ASN A 304 -10.69 1.47 33.21
CA ASN A 304 -9.27 1.75 33.39
C ASN A 304 -8.95 3.25 33.28
N VAL A 305 -7.82 3.65 33.87
CA VAL A 305 -7.25 5.00 33.74
C VAL A 305 -5.84 4.92 33.16
N TYR A 306 -5.60 5.66 32.08
CA TYR A 306 -4.31 5.73 31.41
C TYR A 306 -3.64 7.09 31.61
N ASP A 307 -2.36 7.06 31.98
CA ASP A 307 -1.49 8.23 32.04
C ASP A 307 -0.65 8.36 30.77
N LEU A 308 -0.91 9.39 29.97
CA LEU A 308 -0.17 9.66 28.73
C LEU A 308 1.34 9.81 28.95
N LEU A 309 1.75 10.44 30.05
CA LEU A 309 3.18 10.67 30.32
C LEU A 309 3.89 9.36 30.68
N GLN A 310 3.25 8.51 31.49
CA GLN A 310 3.80 7.21 31.84
C GLN A 310 3.87 6.28 30.62
N LEU A 311 2.82 6.27 29.79
CA LEU A 311 2.81 5.53 28.54
C LEU A 311 3.94 6.01 27.61
N GLY A 312 4.13 7.32 27.45
CA GLY A 312 5.19 7.89 26.62
C GLY A 312 6.59 7.55 27.13
N ALA A 313 6.81 7.61 28.45
CA ALA A 313 8.08 7.20 29.06
C ALA A 313 8.35 5.69 28.87
N LYS A 314 7.33 4.85 29.02
CA LYS A 314 7.45 3.39 28.97
C LYS A 314 7.57 2.83 27.56
N TYR A 315 6.78 3.35 26.61
CA TYR A 315 6.61 2.77 25.28
C TYR A 315 7.10 3.70 24.15
N GLY A 316 7.11 5.01 24.38
CA GLY A 316 7.48 6.00 23.37
C GLY A 316 8.98 6.31 23.26
N ASN A 317 9.79 5.83 24.22
CA ASN A 317 11.20 6.21 24.37
C ASN A 317 11.40 7.74 24.44
N VAL A 318 10.41 8.46 24.99
CA VAL A 318 10.44 9.91 25.13
C VAL A 318 10.91 10.28 26.54
N ASN A 319 11.87 11.19 26.63
CA ASN A 319 12.26 11.77 27.90
C ASN A 319 11.26 12.87 28.30
N VAL A 320 10.31 12.49 29.15
CA VAL A 320 9.24 13.36 29.65
C VAL A 320 9.82 14.60 30.37
N LYS A 321 11.01 14.52 30.97
CA LYS A 321 11.62 15.67 31.67
C LYS A 321 12.12 16.77 30.73
N THR A 322 12.47 16.43 29.49
CA THR A 322 12.99 17.39 28.50
C THR A 322 11.92 17.89 27.54
N THR A 323 10.75 17.27 27.54
CA THR A 323 9.63 17.61 26.66
C THR A 323 8.78 18.69 27.35
N LYS A 324 8.69 19.88 26.74
CA LYS A 324 8.10 21.06 27.40
C LYS A 324 6.66 21.33 27.00
N THR A 325 6.25 20.91 25.81
CA THR A 325 4.92 21.16 25.25
C THR A 325 4.26 19.88 24.77
N LEU A 326 2.93 19.92 24.57
CA LEU A 326 2.19 18.80 23.97
C LEU A 326 2.67 18.52 22.54
N ASP A 327 2.94 19.57 21.76
CA ASP A 327 3.42 19.46 20.39
C ASP A 327 4.81 18.79 20.33
N ASP A 328 5.74 19.16 21.22
CA ASP A 328 7.04 18.48 21.33
C ASP A 328 6.87 16.99 21.67
N PHE A 329 5.92 16.67 22.56
CA PHE A 329 5.62 15.30 22.98
C PHE A 329 5.02 14.48 21.84
N ALA A 330 4.06 15.06 21.12
CA ALA A 330 3.42 14.46 19.95
C ALA A 330 4.44 14.19 18.84
N LEU A 331 5.26 15.19 18.48
CA LEU A 331 6.27 15.08 17.44
C LEU A 331 7.37 14.07 17.79
N ALA A 332 7.80 14.01 19.06
CA ALA A 332 8.75 13.00 19.53
C ALA A 332 8.19 11.57 19.41
N LEU A 333 6.87 11.44 19.40
CA LEU A 333 6.15 10.20 19.16
C LEU A 333 5.78 10.01 17.69
N ASN A 334 6.21 10.82 16.73
CA ASN A 334 5.75 10.76 15.33
C ASN A 334 4.23 10.93 15.14
N VAL A 335 3.58 11.71 16.00
CA VAL A 335 2.20 12.15 15.79
C VAL A 335 2.21 13.44 14.97
N ASN A 336 1.52 13.42 13.82
CA ASN A 336 1.43 14.56 12.93
C ASN A 336 0.46 15.60 13.50
N ILE A 337 1.00 16.61 14.18
CA ILE A 337 0.21 17.69 14.79
C ILE A 337 -0.37 18.67 13.75
N TYR A 338 0.24 18.75 12.57
CA TYR A 338 -0.11 19.75 11.54
C TYR A 338 -1.49 19.49 10.92
N ARG A 339 -2.03 18.26 11.05
CA ARG A 339 -3.39 17.90 10.63
C ARG A 339 -4.49 18.66 11.36
N TYR A 340 -4.16 19.24 12.51
CA TYR A 340 -5.14 19.76 13.46
C TYR A 340 -4.93 21.24 13.78
N ASP A 341 -4.08 21.96 13.05
CA ASP A 341 -3.72 23.35 13.38
C ASP A 341 -4.94 24.31 13.36
N ASP A 342 -5.94 24.04 12.54
CA ASP A 342 -7.17 24.85 12.41
C ASP A 342 -8.36 24.33 13.26
N ILE A 343 -8.13 23.40 14.20
CA ILE A 343 -9.19 22.80 15.03
C ILE A 343 -9.15 23.35 16.47
N ALA A 344 -10.28 23.87 16.96
CA ALA A 344 -10.38 24.52 18.27
C ALA A 344 -10.01 23.62 19.47
N TYR A 345 -10.23 22.30 19.34
CA TYR A 345 -9.92 21.28 20.34
C TYR A 345 -8.77 20.36 19.91
N ARG A 346 -7.84 20.87 19.08
CA ARG A 346 -6.69 20.10 18.55
C ARG A 346 -5.89 19.38 19.62
N ASP A 347 -5.77 19.95 20.82
CA ASP A 347 -4.98 19.37 21.89
C ASP A 347 -5.62 18.07 22.45
N LEU A 348 -6.95 17.97 22.46
CA LEU A 348 -7.65 16.74 22.80
C LEU A 348 -7.46 15.66 21.72
N ILE A 349 -7.54 16.05 20.43
CA ILE A 349 -7.28 15.14 19.31
C ILE A 349 -5.84 14.63 19.36
N ILE A 350 -4.86 15.51 19.56
CA ILE A 350 -3.45 15.12 19.67
C ILE A 350 -3.25 14.15 20.84
N LYS A 351 -3.88 14.38 22.00
CA LYS A 351 -3.86 13.44 23.13
C LYS A 351 -4.49 12.08 22.79
N MET A 352 -5.60 12.07 22.04
CA MET A 352 -6.23 10.84 21.54
C MET A 352 -5.30 10.07 20.60
N GLU A 353 -4.66 10.75 19.65
CA GLU A 353 -3.72 10.14 18.72
C GLU A 353 -2.46 9.60 19.41
N ILE A 354 -1.92 10.35 20.38
CA ILE A 354 -0.84 9.87 21.24
C ILE A 354 -1.27 8.60 21.98
N PHE A 355 -2.46 8.60 22.58
CA PHE A 355 -2.98 7.44 23.30
C PHE A 355 -3.12 6.23 22.38
N ARG A 356 -3.79 6.41 21.22
CA ARG A 356 -3.96 5.39 20.19
C ARG A 356 -2.61 4.78 19.85
N ARG A 357 -1.64 5.62 19.45
CA ARG A 357 -0.30 5.17 19.08
C ARG A 357 0.38 4.36 20.19
N LEU A 358 0.41 4.90 21.42
CA LEU A 358 1.06 4.23 22.55
C LEU A 358 0.33 2.93 22.93
N PHE A 359 -0.99 2.87 22.77
CA PHE A 359 -1.76 1.66 22.94
C PHE A 359 -1.29 0.58 21.93
N TYR A 360 -1.24 0.88 20.63
CA TYR A 360 -0.74 -0.06 19.62
C TYR A 360 0.70 -0.53 19.93
N ILE A 361 1.59 0.38 20.37
CA ILE A 361 2.97 0.05 20.78
C ILE A 361 3.02 -0.77 22.08
N SER A 362 2.02 -0.68 22.95
CA SER A 362 1.94 -1.53 24.15
C SER A 362 1.46 -2.96 23.84
N GLN A 363 0.71 -3.15 22.74
CA GLN A 363 0.14 -4.44 22.35
C GLN A 363 1.15 -5.27 21.52
N LYS A 364 1.85 -6.21 22.16
CA LYS A 364 2.88 -7.05 21.51
C LYS A 364 2.30 -7.94 20.40
N GLN A 365 1.15 -8.57 20.62
CA GLN A 365 0.53 -9.44 19.62
C GLN A 365 0.11 -8.66 18.38
N LEU A 366 -0.56 -7.52 18.57
CA LEU A 366 -1.00 -6.63 17.49
C LEU A 366 0.18 -6.08 16.68
N GLN A 367 1.27 -5.69 17.35
CA GLN A 367 2.51 -5.32 16.66
C GLN A 367 3.11 -6.45 15.84
N SER A 368 3.17 -7.67 16.42
CA SER A 368 3.70 -8.82 15.72
C SER A 368 2.87 -9.13 14.49
N TYR A 369 1.54 -9.05 14.63
CA TYR A 369 0.59 -9.19 13.53
C TYR A 369 0.86 -8.17 12.42
N ILE A 370 0.80 -6.86 12.73
CA ILE A 370 0.93 -5.79 11.74
C ILE A 370 2.24 -5.91 10.98
N LYS A 371 3.36 -6.12 11.69
CA LYS A 371 4.69 -6.26 11.06
C LYS A 371 4.79 -7.52 10.19
N LYS A 372 4.34 -8.68 10.67
CA LYS A 372 4.45 -9.94 9.92
C LYS A 372 3.56 -9.99 8.69
N LYS A 373 2.34 -9.44 8.79
CA LYS A 373 1.38 -9.43 7.68
C LYS A 373 1.69 -8.36 6.66
N SER A 374 2.35 -7.25 7.04
CA SER A 374 2.80 -6.26 6.04
C SER A 374 3.78 -6.83 5.01
N ILE A 375 4.48 -7.93 5.32
CA ILE A 375 5.28 -8.66 4.32
C ILE A 375 4.42 -9.18 3.16
N LEU A 376 3.22 -9.69 3.44
CA LEU A 376 2.30 -10.13 2.39
C LEU A 376 1.75 -8.93 1.61
N VAL A 377 1.48 -7.81 2.29
CA VAL A 377 1.09 -6.54 1.64
C VAL A 377 2.18 -6.05 0.69
N LEU A 378 3.45 -6.08 1.10
CA LEU A 378 4.58 -5.75 0.23
C LEU A 378 4.60 -6.62 -1.04
N PHE A 379 4.32 -7.92 -0.91
CA PHE A 379 4.41 -8.83 -2.04
C PHE A 379 3.28 -8.59 -3.04
N GLY A 380 2.03 -8.44 -2.57
CA GLY A 380 0.87 -8.17 -3.42
C GLY A 380 0.90 -6.77 -4.01
N SER A 381 1.03 -5.73 -3.18
CA SER A 381 1.00 -4.33 -3.64
C SER A 381 2.13 -3.98 -4.63
N VAL A 382 3.34 -4.53 -4.46
CA VAL A 382 4.42 -4.34 -5.45
C VAL A 382 4.18 -5.16 -6.73
N ALA A 383 3.55 -6.33 -6.63
CA ALA A 383 3.21 -7.14 -7.79
C ALA A 383 2.10 -6.50 -8.63
N ASP A 384 1.13 -5.87 -7.97
CA ASP A 384 0.02 -5.13 -8.59
C ASP A 384 0.40 -3.71 -9.03
N VAL A 385 1.62 -3.27 -8.71
CA VAL A 385 2.17 -1.98 -9.14
C VAL A 385 1.30 -0.80 -8.67
N VAL A 386 0.79 -0.87 -7.43
CA VAL A 386 0.05 0.26 -6.85
C VAL A 386 0.99 1.42 -6.50
N PRO A 387 0.46 2.67 -6.51
CA PRO A 387 1.22 3.84 -6.05
C PRO A 387 1.81 3.67 -4.64
N LEU A 388 3.13 3.86 -4.51
CA LEU A 388 3.87 3.81 -3.24
C LEU A 388 3.89 5.16 -2.52
N ILE A 389 2.70 5.69 -2.30
CA ILE A 389 2.41 6.91 -1.55
C ILE A 389 1.52 6.57 -0.35
N GLU A 390 1.28 7.55 0.54
CA GLU A 390 0.36 7.40 1.67
C GLU A 390 0.61 6.10 2.49
N GLU A 391 -0.45 5.37 2.85
CA GLU A 391 -0.33 4.14 3.64
C GLU A 391 0.34 2.98 2.90
N ASN A 392 0.23 2.89 1.57
CA ASN A 392 0.97 1.87 0.80
C ASN A 392 2.47 1.99 1.06
N ARG A 393 2.98 3.22 1.09
CA ARG A 393 4.38 3.51 1.41
C ARG A 393 4.75 3.06 2.82
N ALA A 394 3.90 3.35 3.81
CA ALA A 394 4.12 2.96 5.21
C ALA A 394 4.16 1.43 5.37
N TYR A 395 3.26 0.70 4.71
CA TYR A 395 3.24 -0.76 4.71
C TYR A 395 4.51 -1.35 4.11
N VAL A 396 4.89 -0.91 2.90
CA VAL A 396 6.09 -1.36 2.20
C VAL A 396 7.35 -1.08 3.02
N LYS A 397 7.49 0.13 3.57
CA LYS A 397 8.66 0.51 4.39
C LYS A 397 8.80 -0.37 5.64
N CYS A 398 7.69 -0.67 6.32
CA CYS A 398 7.71 -1.59 7.45
C CYS A 398 8.06 -3.01 7.03
N ALA A 399 7.46 -3.49 5.94
CA ALA A 399 7.62 -4.84 5.45
C ALA A 399 9.06 -5.13 5.02
N LEU A 400 9.71 -4.22 4.30
CA LEU A 400 11.12 -4.35 3.89
C LEU A 400 12.02 -4.53 5.11
N LYS A 401 11.83 -3.73 6.16
CA LYS A 401 12.58 -3.85 7.43
C LYS A 401 12.25 -5.14 8.18
N GLU A 402 11.00 -5.59 8.14
CA GLU A 402 10.59 -6.84 8.80
C GLU A 402 11.16 -8.07 8.09
N LEU A 403 11.26 -8.02 6.76
CA LEU A 403 11.75 -9.10 5.90
C LEU A 403 13.25 -9.37 6.09
N GLU A 404 14.03 -8.39 6.55
CA GLU A 404 15.44 -8.55 6.90
C GLU A 404 15.67 -9.46 8.13
N LYS A 405 14.62 -9.78 8.90
CA LYS A 405 14.74 -10.57 10.12
C LYS A 405 14.85 -12.08 9.83
N PRO A 406 15.79 -12.79 10.47
CA PRO A 406 16.01 -14.22 10.23
C PRO A 406 14.89 -15.13 10.77
N SER A 407 13.93 -14.59 11.54
CA SER A 407 12.84 -15.35 12.16
C SER A 407 11.78 -15.87 11.18
N HIS A 408 11.73 -15.34 9.95
CA HIS A 408 10.69 -15.70 8.98
C HIS A 408 11.10 -16.88 8.10
N ILE A 409 10.99 -18.10 8.63
CA ILE A 409 11.48 -19.33 8.00
C ILE A 409 11.04 -19.44 6.52
N ARG A 410 9.74 -19.36 6.23
CA ARG A 410 9.23 -19.51 4.85
C ARG A 410 9.70 -18.40 3.90
N TYR A 411 9.74 -17.14 4.37
CA TYR A 411 10.18 -16.03 3.52
C TYR A 411 11.68 -16.11 3.25
N ASN A 412 12.48 -16.54 4.24
CA ASN A 412 13.91 -16.78 4.04
C ASN A 412 14.17 -17.89 3.02
N ILE A 413 13.39 -18.97 3.05
CA ILE A 413 13.46 -20.04 2.04
C ILE A 413 13.15 -19.50 0.64
N ILE A 414 12.12 -18.66 0.51
CA ILE A 414 11.76 -18.03 -0.77
C ILE A 414 12.89 -17.10 -1.24
N LEU A 415 13.38 -16.22 -0.36
CA LEU A 415 14.45 -15.27 -0.64
C LEU A 415 15.75 -15.97 -1.04
N GLU A 416 16.10 -17.08 -0.38
CA GLU A 416 17.25 -17.90 -0.73
C GLU A 416 17.09 -18.47 -2.13
N ARG A 417 15.92 -19.07 -2.41
CA ARG A 417 15.60 -19.69 -3.71
C ARG A 417 15.72 -18.71 -4.87
N ILE A 418 15.34 -17.45 -4.64
CA ILE A 418 15.44 -16.39 -5.65
C ILE A 418 16.72 -15.57 -5.54
N ASN A 419 17.74 -16.01 -4.78
CA ASN A 419 19.03 -15.34 -4.55
C ASN A 419 18.92 -13.87 -4.09
N LEU A 420 18.01 -13.60 -3.15
CA LEU A 420 17.84 -12.33 -2.45
C LEU A 420 18.18 -12.39 -0.95
N LEU A 421 18.32 -13.60 -0.38
CA LEU A 421 18.74 -13.73 1.02
C LEU A 421 20.12 -13.06 1.22
N ASN A 422 20.27 -12.31 2.32
CA ASN A 422 21.47 -11.56 2.66
C ASN A 422 21.87 -10.44 1.66
N THR A 423 20.93 -9.97 0.84
CA THR A 423 21.12 -8.81 -0.05
C THR A 423 20.31 -7.60 0.45
N LYS A 424 20.59 -6.37 -0.02
CA LYS A 424 19.68 -5.24 0.19
C LYS A 424 18.42 -5.52 -0.63
N ILE A 425 17.29 -5.71 0.04
CA ILE A 425 15.99 -5.92 -0.61
C ILE A 425 15.30 -4.57 -0.75
N ASP A 426 14.99 -4.19 -1.98
CA ASP A 426 14.17 -3.03 -2.30
C ASP A 426 12.94 -3.46 -3.12
N THR A 427 12.04 -2.52 -3.38
CA THR A 427 10.83 -2.72 -4.18
C THR A 427 11.12 -3.22 -5.59
N GLN A 428 12.25 -2.81 -6.18
CA GLN A 428 12.68 -3.26 -7.50
C GLN A 428 13.06 -4.75 -7.48
N ALA A 429 13.79 -5.20 -6.46
CA ALA A 429 14.09 -6.61 -6.25
C ALA A 429 12.81 -7.45 -6.05
N ILE A 430 11.84 -6.93 -5.28
CA ILE A 430 10.54 -7.57 -5.09
C ILE A 430 9.79 -7.68 -6.43
N SER A 431 9.66 -6.56 -7.16
CA SER A 431 8.95 -6.49 -8.45
C SER A 431 9.54 -7.41 -9.53
N TRP A 432 10.87 -7.53 -9.61
CA TRP A 432 11.52 -8.28 -10.69
C TRP A 432 11.84 -9.74 -10.37
N ARG A 433 11.85 -10.12 -9.09
CA ARG A 433 12.26 -11.48 -8.69
C ARG A 433 11.17 -12.19 -7.93
N LEU A 434 10.57 -11.54 -6.94
CA LEU A 434 9.59 -12.18 -6.08
C LEU A 434 8.19 -12.21 -6.72
N ALA A 435 7.71 -11.09 -7.23
CA ALA A 435 6.39 -11.03 -7.88
C ALA A 435 6.28 -12.04 -9.05
N PRO A 436 7.28 -12.17 -9.95
CA PRO A 436 7.24 -13.18 -11.01
C PRO A 436 7.38 -14.62 -10.49
N PHE A 437 8.04 -14.82 -9.35
CA PHE A 437 8.14 -16.13 -8.69
C PHE A 437 6.78 -16.59 -8.19
N ILE A 438 6.06 -15.76 -7.43
CA ILE A 438 4.70 -16.09 -6.93
C ILE A 438 3.74 -16.27 -8.11
N ASN A 439 3.72 -15.32 -9.05
CA ASN A 439 2.84 -15.36 -10.23
C ASN A 439 3.13 -16.54 -11.18
N ALA A 440 4.28 -17.21 -11.06
CA ALA A 440 4.57 -18.37 -11.87
C ALA A 440 3.58 -19.50 -11.60
N ALA A 441 3.16 -19.68 -10.35
CA ALA A 441 2.20 -20.73 -9.96
C ALA A 441 0.87 -20.56 -10.70
N GLY A 442 0.27 -19.35 -10.63
CA GLY A 442 -0.95 -19.03 -11.36
C GLY A 442 -0.79 -19.15 -12.88
N ARG A 443 0.33 -18.71 -13.45
CA ARG A 443 0.59 -18.82 -14.91
C ARG A 443 0.77 -20.26 -15.38
N MET A 444 1.34 -21.12 -14.54
CA MET A 444 1.56 -22.54 -14.82
C MET A 444 0.37 -23.42 -14.41
N GLY A 445 -0.74 -22.84 -13.94
CA GLY A 445 -1.99 -23.56 -13.69
C GLY A 445 -2.15 -24.14 -12.28
N SER A 446 -1.23 -23.85 -11.35
CA SER A 446 -1.27 -24.35 -9.97
C SER A 446 -1.10 -23.22 -8.93
N PRO A 447 -1.94 -22.17 -8.93
CA PRO A 447 -1.85 -21.06 -7.97
C PRO A 447 -1.96 -21.52 -6.51
N GLU A 448 -2.64 -22.63 -6.23
CA GLU A 448 -2.75 -23.24 -4.92
C GLU A 448 -1.40 -23.62 -4.31
N THR A 449 -0.39 -23.94 -5.12
CA THR A 449 0.97 -24.24 -4.63
C THR A 449 1.62 -23.00 -4.01
N ALA A 450 1.44 -21.82 -4.64
CA ALA A 450 1.93 -20.56 -4.08
C ALA A 450 1.12 -20.14 -2.84
N LEU A 451 -0.19 -20.35 -2.83
CA LEU A 451 -1.02 -20.12 -1.64
C LEU A 451 -0.54 -20.96 -0.44
N LYS A 452 -0.36 -22.28 -0.64
CA LYS A 452 0.17 -23.20 0.39
C LYS A 452 1.56 -22.75 0.85
N LEU A 453 2.43 -22.31 -0.06
CA LEU A 453 3.75 -21.80 0.30
C LEU A 453 3.68 -20.56 1.22
N LEU A 454 2.75 -19.64 0.98
CA LEU A 454 2.60 -18.44 1.80
C LEU A 454 1.85 -18.66 3.12
N THR A 455 1.12 -19.77 3.25
CA THR A 455 0.36 -20.12 4.46
C THR A 455 0.99 -21.22 5.31
N CYS A 456 1.99 -21.93 4.79
CA CYS A 456 2.69 -22.99 5.51
C CYS A 456 3.48 -22.48 6.74
N GLU A 457 3.63 -23.37 7.71
CA GLU A 457 4.39 -23.14 8.95
C GLU A 457 5.51 -24.17 9.15
N ILE A 458 5.45 -25.30 8.42
CA ILE A 458 6.42 -26.38 8.49
C ILE A 458 7.56 -26.09 7.51
N LYS A 459 8.80 -26.14 7.99
CA LYS A 459 10.00 -25.80 7.21
C LYS A 459 10.20 -26.73 6.02
N GLU A 460 10.03 -28.02 6.22
CA GLU A 460 10.20 -29.07 5.20
C GLU A 460 9.17 -28.91 4.08
N GLU A 461 7.93 -28.61 4.44
CA GLU A 461 6.85 -28.32 3.49
C GLU A 461 7.16 -27.04 2.69
N ALA A 462 7.58 -25.97 3.38
CA ALA A 462 7.99 -24.72 2.74
C ALA A 462 9.14 -24.92 1.74
N LEU A 463 10.11 -25.80 2.04
CA LEU A 463 11.21 -26.15 1.14
C LEU A 463 10.69 -26.86 -0.12
N SER A 464 9.79 -27.84 0.02
CA SER A 464 9.18 -28.57 -1.11
C SER A 464 8.39 -27.62 -2.00
N LEU A 465 7.44 -26.88 -1.42
CA LEU A 465 6.59 -25.95 -2.15
C LEU A 465 7.40 -24.83 -2.83
N SER A 466 8.45 -24.31 -2.18
CA SER A 466 9.35 -23.33 -2.78
C SER A 466 10.11 -23.89 -3.99
N ASN A 467 10.51 -25.17 -3.96
CA ASN A 467 11.11 -25.83 -5.11
C ASN A 467 10.12 -25.98 -6.27
N GLU A 468 8.88 -26.36 -5.97
CA GLU A 468 7.84 -26.49 -7.00
C GLU A 468 7.55 -25.16 -7.70
N VAL A 469 7.34 -24.09 -6.93
CA VAL A 469 7.13 -22.74 -7.47
C VAL A 469 8.36 -22.25 -8.25
N TYR A 470 9.57 -22.58 -7.79
CA TYR A 470 10.80 -22.28 -8.52
C TYR A 470 10.84 -22.96 -9.89
N ASN A 471 10.54 -24.27 -9.95
CA ASN A 471 10.51 -25.03 -11.20
C ASN A 471 9.44 -24.49 -12.15
N MET A 472 8.28 -24.11 -11.64
CA MET A 472 7.23 -23.42 -12.40
C MET A 472 7.75 -22.09 -12.98
N ASN A 473 8.49 -21.30 -12.20
CA ASN A 473 9.06 -20.04 -12.67
C ASN A 473 10.13 -20.23 -13.75
N GLU A 474 11.02 -21.22 -13.60
CA GLU A 474 12.02 -21.53 -14.63
C GLU A 474 11.37 -22.04 -15.92
N THR A 475 10.36 -22.90 -15.80
CA THR A 475 9.56 -23.37 -16.94
C THR A 475 8.87 -22.20 -17.65
N ARG A 476 8.20 -21.32 -16.89
CA ARG A 476 7.58 -20.10 -17.40
C ARG A 476 8.59 -19.22 -18.13
N LYS A 477 9.80 -19.00 -17.60
CA LYS A 477 10.85 -18.21 -18.26
C LYS A 477 11.26 -18.84 -19.59
N SER A 478 11.54 -20.14 -19.58
CA SER A 478 11.94 -20.90 -20.77
C SER A 478 10.88 -20.81 -21.88
N LEU A 479 9.62 -21.08 -21.55
CA LEU A 479 8.49 -20.99 -22.48
C LEU A 479 8.24 -19.55 -22.97
N THR A 480 8.46 -18.56 -22.12
CA THR A 480 8.34 -17.15 -22.53
C THR A 480 9.41 -16.81 -23.57
N GLU A 481 10.63 -17.32 -23.44
CA GLU A 481 11.71 -17.08 -24.39
C GLU A 481 11.49 -17.80 -25.73
N SER A 482 11.07 -19.07 -25.68
CA SER A 482 10.76 -19.83 -26.90
C SER A 482 9.58 -19.21 -27.65
N ASN A 483 8.49 -18.85 -26.95
CA ASN A 483 7.32 -18.24 -27.57
C ASN A 483 7.62 -16.83 -28.09
N PHE A 484 8.41 -16.03 -27.35
CA PHE A 484 8.86 -14.73 -27.84
C PHE A 484 9.69 -14.87 -29.12
N SER A 485 10.56 -15.88 -29.22
CA SER A 485 11.35 -16.12 -30.44
C SER A 485 10.45 -16.39 -31.65
N ILE A 486 9.40 -17.19 -31.48
CA ILE A 486 8.39 -17.46 -32.53
C ILE A 486 7.66 -16.16 -32.94
N VAL A 487 7.22 -15.36 -31.96
CA VAL A 487 6.55 -14.08 -32.20
C VAL A 487 7.50 -13.09 -32.90
N ASN A 488 8.76 -13.05 -32.49
CA ASN A 488 9.79 -12.18 -33.04
C ASN A 488 10.06 -12.49 -34.52
N GLU A 489 10.15 -13.77 -34.87
CA GLU A 489 10.28 -14.22 -36.26
C GLU A 489 9.06 -13.82 -37.09
N TYR A 490 7.84 -14.00 -36.55
CA TYR A 490 6.61 -13.59 -37.21
C TYR A 490 6.58 -12.08 -37.49
N ILE A 491 6.96 -11.26 -36.51
CA ILE A 491 7.02 -9.79 -36.63
C ILE A 491 7.96 -9.38 -37.77
N LYS A 492 9.15 -9.99 -37.84
CA LYS A 492 10.17 -9.70 -38.85
C LYS A 492 9.75 -10.12 -40.26
N THR A 493 9.02 -11.24 -40.39
CA THR A 493 8.61 -11.81 -41.68
C THR A 493 7.34 -11.18 -42.25
N ASN A 494 6.43 -10.68 -41.41
CA ASN A 494 5.10 -10.23 -41.83
C ASN A 494 4.92 -8.70 -41.85
N SER A 495 6.01 -7.91 -41.93
CA SER A 495 5.97 -6.44 -41.98
C SER A 495 5.14 -5.79 -40.84
N CYS A 496 5.02 -6.45 -39.68
CA CYS A 496 4.19 -5.98 -38.56
C CYS A 496 4.65 -4.61 -38.05
N LEU A 497 5.92 -4.28 -38.21
CA LEU A 497 6.51 -3.00 -37.80
C LEU A 497 6.01 -1.80 -38.61
N LYS A 498 5.36 -2.00 -39.77
CA LYS A 498 4.75 -0.90 -40.55
C LYS A 498 3.41 -0.43 -39.98
N LEU A 499 2.80 -1.23 -39.10
CA LEU A 499 1.52 -0.91 -38.48
C LEU A 499 1.73 -0.01 -37.24
N PRO A 500 0.69 0.75 -36.82
CA PRO A 500 0.74 1.53 -35.58
C PRO A 500 0.88 0.64 -34.33
N ILE A 501 0.37 -0.59 -34.40
CA ILE A 501 0.42 -1.59 -33.33
C ILE A 501 0.87 -2.94 -33.88
N ILE A 502 1.47 -3.76 -33.03
CA ILE A 502 1.90 -5.12 -33.38
C ILE A 502 0.79 -6.10 -32.96
N VAL A 503 0.24 -6.86 -33.91
CA VAL A 503 -0.81 -7.86 -33.65
C VAL A 503 -0.32 -9.23 -34.11
N VAL A 504 -0.29 -10.20 -33.19
CA VAL A 504 0.15 -11.57 -33.47
C VAL A 504 -0.82 -12.59 -32.86
N LYS A 505 -1.32 -13.51 -33.70
CA LYS A 505 -2.10 -14.69 -33.29
C LYS A 505 -1.30 -15.95 -33.59
N SER A 506 -1.23 -16.89 -32.65
CA SER A 506 -0.58 -18.17 -32.90
C SER A 506 -1.09 -19.29 -31.97
N LYS A 507 -1.29 -20.48 -32.54
CA LYS A 507 -1.56 -21.72 -31.79
C LYS A 507 -0.36 -22.20 -30.97
N LYS A 508 0.85 -21.75 -31.30
CA LYS A 508 2.10 -22.13 -30.61
C LYS A 508 2.37 -21.31 -29.34
N ILE A 509 1.57 -20.29 -29.06
CA ILE A 509 1.72 -19.46 -27.87
C ILE A 509 0.96 -20.12 -26.73
N GLU A 510 1.58 -20.32 -25.57
CA GLU A 510 0.88 -20.79 -24.38
C GLU A 510 -0.11 -19.72 -23.85
N GLN A 511 -1.34 -20.12 -23.53
CA GLN A 511 -2.41 -19.22 -23.09
C GLN A 511 -1.97 -18.30 -21.94
N GLY A 512 -1.35 -18.85 -20.90
CA GLY A 512 -0.89 -18.12 -19.70
C GLY A 512 0.26 -17.14 -19.93
N LEU A 513 0.87 -17.12 -21.12
CA LEU A 513 2.06 -16.33 -21.44
C LEU A 513 1.81 -15.16 -22.39
N THR A 514 0.61 -15.04 -22.97
CA THR A 514 0.25 -13.97 -23.94
C THR A 514 0.64 -12.58 -23.45
N GLY A 515 0.31 -12.23 -22.21
CA GLY A 515 0.66 -10.93 -21.62
C GLY A 515 2.16 -10.69 -21.40
N LEU A 516 2.93 -11.73 -21.07
CA LEU A 516 4.39 -11.63 -20.91
C LEU A 516 5.08 -11.42 -22.25
N ILE A 517 4.62 -12.13 -23.28
CA ILE A 517 5.11 -11.98 -24.64
C ILE A 517 4.79 -10.58 -25.17
N ALA A 518 3.56 -10.09 -24.94
CA ALA A 518 3.17 -8.72 -25.31
C ALA A 518 4.07 -7.68 -24.65
N GLY A 519 4.39 -7.85 -23.36
CA GLY A 519 5.31 -6.97 -22.63
C GLY A 519 6.74 -6.98 -23.21
N LYS A 520 7.26 -8.15 -23.58
CA LYS A 520 8.55 -8.27 -24.26
C LYS A 520 8.55 -7.61 -25.63
N VAL A 521 7.49 -7.79 -26.42
CA VAL A 521 7.33 -7.13 -27.73
C VAL A 521 7.31 -5.62 -27.57
N LEU A 522 6.54 -5.09 -26.60
CA LEU A 522 6.52 -3.66 -26.29
C LEU A 522 7.93 -3.15 -25.90
N SER A 523 8.66 -3.90 -25.07
CA SER A 523 10.01 -3.52 -24.64
C SER A 523 11.04 -3.54 -25.78
N GLU A 524 10.96 -4.52 -26.68
CA GLU A 524 11.90 -4.68 -27.80
C GLU A 524 11.64 -3.63 -28.90
N TYR A 525 10.36 -3.39 -29.21
CA TYR A 525 9.97 -2.61 -30.38
C TYR A 525 9.43 -1.21 -30.06
N GLY A 526 9.15 -0.91 -28.79
CA GLY A 526 8.58 0.37 -28.38
C GLY A 526 7.18 0.63 -28.94
N LYS A 527 6.44 -0.41 -29.33
CA LYS A 527 5.09 -0.33 -29.92
C LYS A 527 4.07 -1.14 -29.11
N THR A 528 2.85 -0.61 -28.98
CA THR A 528 1.73 -1.34 -28.37
C THR A 528 1.54 -2.71 -29.04
N ALA A 529 1.48 -3.74 -28.21
CA ALA A 529 1.53 -5.15 -28.63
C ALA A 529 0.25 -5.88 -28.22
N VAL A 530 -0.34 -6.60 -29.17
CA VAL A 530 -1.53 -7.43 -29.03
C VAL A 530 -1.16 -8.86 -29.39
N ILE A 531 -1.13 -9.74 -28.40
CA ILE A 531 -0.68 -11.14 -28.56
C ILE A 531 -1.83 -12.08 -28.19
N MET A 532 -2.14 -13.04 -29.06
CA MET A 532 -3.23 -13.99 -28.89
C MET A 532 -2.76 -15.45 -29.00
N HIS A 533 -3.22 -16.27 -28.06
CA HIS A 533 -3.24 -17.72 -28.17
C HIS A 533 -4.54 -18.14 -28.88
N GLU A 534 -4.45 -19.10 -29.80
CA GLU A 534 -5.61 -19.74 -30.42
C GLU A 534 -5.69 -21.19 -29.95
N SER A 535 -6.79 -21.53 -29.27
CA SER A 535 -7.09 -22.89 -28.80
C SER A 535 -7.52 -23.82 -29.94
N GLU A 536 -7.59 -25.12 -29.66
CA GLU A 536 -8.08 -26.12 -30.62
C GLU A 536 -9.57 -25.92 -30.97
N ASP A 537 -10.37 -25.46 -30.01
CA ASP A 537 -11.81 -25.21 -30.14
C ASP A 537 -12.14 -23.89 -30.88
N GLY A 538 -11.16 -23.23 -31.47
CA GLY A 538 -11.36 -21.98 -32.22
C GLY A 538 -11.62 -20.76 -31.33
N ILE A 539 -11.31 -20.82 -30.04
CA ILE A 539 -11.34 -19.66 -29.14
C ILE A 539 -9.96 -19.01 -29.08
N CYS A 540 -9.90 -17.70 -29.30
CA CYS A 540 -8.70 -16.90 -29.13
C CYS A 540 -8.73 -16.14 -27.80
N ILE A 541 -7.66 -16.25 -27.02
CA ILE A 541 -7.47 -15.51 -25.77
C ILE A 541 -6.27 -14.59 -25.95
N GLY A 542 -6.50 -13.29 -25.81
CA GLY A 542 -5.55 -12.25 -26.12
C GLY A 542 -5.19 -11.34 -24.95
N SER A 543 -3.98 -10.79 -25.02
CA SER A 543 -3.47 -9.77 -24.11
C SER A 543 -2.91 -8.58 -24.88
N ILE A 544 -3.16 -7.38 -24.37
CA ILE A 544 -2.61 -6.11 -24.84
C ILE A 544 -1.61 -5.58 -23.81
N ARG A 545 -0.48 -5.05 -24.28
CA ARG A 545 0.43 -4.19 -23.51
C ARG A 545 0.69 -2.92 -24.29
N SER A 546 0.46 -1.78 -23.66
CA SER A 546 0.53 -0.48 -24.31
C SER A 546 1.49 0.48 -23.62
N ARG A 547 1.82 1.58 -24.30
CA ARG A 547 2.72 2.64 -23.81
C ARG A 547 2.09 3.57 -22.77
N GLY A 548 0.89 3.25 -22.33
CA GLY A 548 0.08 4.06 -21.44
C GLY A 548 -0.56 5.28 -22.09
N ASP A 549 0.11 6.03 -22.97
CA ASP A 549 -0.59 7.04 -23.80
C ASP A 549 -1.57 6.38 -24.78
N ASP A 550 -1.30 5.12 -25.13
CA ASP A 550 -2.13 4.25 -25.95
C ASP A 550 -3.14 3.47 -25.08
N ASN A 551 -4.38 3.94 -24.92
CA ASN A 551 -5.34 3.26 -24.01
C ASN A 551 -5.78 1.88 -24.56
N ALA A 552 -5.34 0.81 -23.89
CA ALA A 552 -5.65 -0.57 -24.25
C ALA A 552 -7.12 -0.95 -24.00
N ARG A 553 -7.76 -0.42 -22.96
CA ARG A 553 -9.17 -0.72 -22.63
C ARG A 553 -10.10 -0.10 -23.68
N ASP A 554 -9.92 1.18 -23.98
CA ASP A 554 -10.75 1.89 -24.97
C ASP A 554 -10.65 1.24 -26.36
N MET A 555 -9.46 0.73 -26.71
CA MET A 555 -9.25 -0.01 -27.94
C MET A 555 -10.09 -1.30 -28.02
N LEU A 556 -10.25 -2.02 -26.91
CA LEU A 556 -11.12 -3.20 -26.83
C LEU A 556 -12.59 -2.81 -26.84
N GLU A 557 -12.95 -1.75 -26.13
CA GLU A 557 -14.33 -1.25 -26.08
C GLU A 557 -14.81 -0.81 -27.47
N TYR A 558 -13.94 -0.14 -28.24
CA TYR A 558 -14.20 0.20 -29.65
C TYR A 558 -14.39 -1.03 -30.56
N ALA A 559 -13.90 -2.20 -30.15
CA ALA A 559 -14.00 -3.48 -30.86
C ALA A 559 -14.92 -4.51 -30.17
N ASN A 560 -15.74 -4.07 -29.21
CA ASN A 560 -16.51 -4.94 -28.31
C ASN A 560 -17.40 -5.99 -29.03
N ILE A 561 -17.95 -5.64 -30.18
CA ILE A 561 -18.87 -6.49 -30.97
C ILE A 561 -18.23 -7.82 -31.42
N TYR A 562 -16.90 -7.91 -31.42
CA TYR A 562 -16.18 -9.11 -31.81
C TYR A 562 -15.70 -9.95 -30.62
N LEU A 563 -15.91 -9.46 -29.39
CA LEU A 563 -15.37 -10.03 -28.17
C LEU A 563 -16.49 -10.77 -27.41
N THR A 564 -16.14 -11.91 -26.82
CA THR A 564 -17.04 -12.64 -25.91
C THR A 564 -16.87 -12.19 -24.47
N LYS A 565 -15.65 -11.82 -24.08
CA LYS A 565 -15.30 -11.24 -22.78
C LYS A 565 -14.11 -10.32 -22.94
N PHE A 566 -14.07 -9.21 -22.22
CA PHE A 566 -12.88 -8.37 -22.14
C PHE A 566 -12.83 -7.55 -20.85
N GLY A 567 -11.64 -7.07 -20.50
CA GLY A 567 -11.41 -6.22 -19.34
C GLY A 567 -9.97 -5.72 -19.27
N GLY A 568 -9.68 -4.86 -18.30
CA GLY A 568 -8.37 -4.29 -18.04
C GLY A 568 -8.37 -2.77 -17.95
N HIS A 569 -7.19 -2.16 -18.08
CA HIS A 569 -6.94 -0.73 -17.89
C HIS A 569 -6.08 -0.15 -19.03
N LYS A 570 -5.71 1.13 -18.90
CA LYS A 570 -4.99 1.91 -19.92
C LYS A 570 -3.73 1.21 -20.48
N ASN A 571 -2.93 0.60 -19.60
CA ASN A 571 -1.61 0.02 -19.95
C ASN A 571 -1.66 -1.46 -20.36
N ALA A 572 -2.72 -2.17 -19.97
CA ALA A 572 -2.83 -3.61 -20.09
C ALA A 572 -4.29 -4.04 -20.12
N ALA A 573 -4.64 -4.92 -21.06
CA ALA A 573 -6.00 -5.45 -21.16
C ALA A 573 -5.99 -6.90 -21.65
N GLY A 574 -7.04 -7.65 -21.33
CA GLY A 574 -7.25 -9.04 -21.72
C GLY A 574 -8.62 -9.22 -22.37
N PHE A 575 -8.72 -10.16 -23.32
CA PHE A 575 -9.96 -10.41 -24.06
C PHE A 575 -10.04 -11.84 -24.62
N THR A 576 -11.26 -12.23 -24.95
CA THR A 576 -11.58 -13.49 -25.62
C THR A 576 -12.43 -13.20 -26.85
N LEU A 577 -12.17 -13.91 -27.95
CA LEU A 577 -12.96 -13.86 -29.18
C LEU A 577 -12.99 -15.22 -29.88
N ASN A 578 -13.98 -15.45 -30.72
CA ASN A 578 -13.98 -16.61 -31.63
C ASN A 578 -13.03 -16.33 -32.81
N THR A 579 -12.21 -17.30 -33.23
CA THR A 579 -11.22 -17.19 -34.31
C THR A 579 -11.83 -16.64 -35.61
N ASP A 580 -13.11 -16.91 -35.87
CA ASP A 580 -13.84 -16.40 -37.05
C ASP A 580 -13.98 -14.87 -37.06
N ASN A 581 -13.90 -14.23 -35.89
CA ASN A 581 -13.95 -12.78 -35.75
C ASN A 581 -12.57 -12.10 -35.82
N PHE A 582 -11.48 -12.87 -35.89
CA PHE A 582 -10.11 -12.34 -35.76
C PHE A 582 -9.79 -11.25 -36.79
N ASP A 583 -10.03 -11.49 -38.09
CA ASP A 583 -9.65 -10.54 -39.14
C ASP A 583 -10.42 -9.21 -39.02
N LYS A 584 -11.70 -9.29 -38.65
CA LYS A 584 -12.55 -8.11 -38.42
C LYS A 584 -12.08 -7.34 -37.20
N PHE A 585 -11.78 -8.05 -36.11
CA PHE A 585 -11.22 -7.48 -34.89
C PHE A 585 -9.89 -6.78 -35.16
N GLN A 586 -8.93 -7.47 -35.80
CA GLN A 586 -7.61 -6.93 -36.13
C GLN A 586 -7.72 -5.63 -36.94
N SER A 587 -8.55 -5.64 -37.98
CA SER A 587 -8.78 -4.45 -38.80
C SER A 587 -9.35 -3.27 -38.00
N LYS A 588 -10.26 -3.57 -37.05
CA LYS A 588 -10.91 -2.56 -36.20
C LYS A 588 -9.93 -1.92 -35.22
N ILE A 589 -9.08 -2.70 -34.55
CA ILE A 589 -8.10 -2.17 -33.57
C ILE A 589 -6.95 -1.43 -34.26
N ILE A 590 -6.52 -1.85 -35.45
CA ILE A 590 -5.51 -1.12 -36.23
C ILE A 590 -6.08 0.24 -36.64
N LYS A 591 -7.34 0.28 -37.10
CA LYS A 591 -8.01 1.55 -37.43
C LYS A 591 -8.12 2.48 -36.22
N TYR A 592 -8.45 1.94 -35.04
CA TYR A 592 -8.48 2.71 -33.80
C TYR A 592 -7.11 3.33 -33.50
N ALA A 593 -6.06 2.50 -33.46
CA ALA A 593 -4.70 2.97 -33.16
C ALA A 593 -4.19 4.01 -34.17
N SER A 594 -4.51 3.86 -35.47
CA SER A 594 -4.23 4.88 -36.48
C SER A 594 -4.98 6.19 -36.21
N SER A 595 -6.27 6.13 -35.86
CA SER A 595 -7.08 7.32 -35.60
C SER A 595 -6.65 8.09 -34.35
N GLN A 596 -6.07 7.39 -33.37
CA GLN A 596 -5.59 7.97 -32.12
C GLN A 596 -4.10 8.37 -32.17
N ASN A 597 -3.43 8.21 -33.33
CA ASN A 597 -2.01 8.53 -33.52
C ASN A 597 -1.08 7.89 -32.47
N PHE A 598 -1.26 6.59 -32.21
CA PHE A 598 -0.42 5.86 -31.25
C PHE A 598 1.08 6.06 -31.56
N GLN A 599 1.86 6.40 -30.53
CA GLN A 599 3.25 6.82 -30.71
C GLN A 599 4.17 5.66 -31.11
N THR A 600 5.05 5.90 -32.09
CA THR A 600 5.98 4.90 -32.62
C THR A 600 7.43 5.08 -32.17
N GLU A 601 7.82 6.23 -31.62
CA GLU A 601 9.20 6.55 -31.22
C GLU A 601 9.38 6.48 -29.71
N LYS A 602 10.54 6.00 -29.24
CA LYS A 602 10.88 5.97 -27.81
C LYS A 602 11.02 7.42 -27.32
N LYS A 603 10.34 7.80 -26.24
CA LYS A 603 10.55 9.12 -25.61
C LYS A 603 11.94 9.10 -24.95
N ASP A 604 12.83 10.00 -25.36
CA ASP A 604 14.11 10.28 -24.68
C ASP A 604 14.06 11.67 -24.00
N ASP A 605 14.82 11.81 -22.91
CA ASP A 605 15.09 13.03 -22.12
C ASP A 605 14.05 13.50 -21.07
N VAL A 606 13.47 12.59 -20.27
CA VAL A 606 12.69 12.98 -19.07
C VAL A 606 13.60 13.05 -17.85
N PHE A 607 13.62 14.20 -17.16
CA PHE A 607 14.26 14.42 -15.88
C PHE A 607 13.37 15.29 -14.99
N ASP A 608 13.55 15.23 -13.68
CA ASP A 608 12.75 15.96 -12.70
C ASP A 608 13.28 17.38 -12.47
N LEU A 609 14.58 17.50 -12.21
CA LEU A 609 15.23 18.78 -11.88
C LEU A 609 16.62 18.89 -12.49
N GLU A 610 16.97 20.11 -12.91
CA GLU A 610 18.36 20.46 -13.24
C GLU A 610 19.07 20.88 -11.94
N ILE A 611 20.21 20.26 -11.62
CA ILE A 611 21.00 20.61 -10.43
C ILE A 611 22.48 20.80 -10.78
N SER A 612 23.15 21.68 -10.01
CA SER A 612 24.60 21.85 -10.11
C SER A 612 25.31 20.87 -9.19
N PHE A 613 26.53 20.45 -9.57
CA PHE A 613 27.40 19.64 -8.71
C PHE A 613 27.74 20.33 -7.40
N LYS A 614 27.67 21.67 -7.32
CA LYS A 614 27.85 22.42 -6.07
C LYS A 614 26.83 22.04 -4.99
N ASP A 615 25.62 21.66 -5.41
CA ASP A 615 24.53 21.23 -4.52
C ASP A 615 24.59 19.73 -4.20
N ILE A 616 25.52 19.00 -4.83
CA ILE A 616 25.72 17.57 -4.59
C ILE A 616 26.73 17.36 -3.46
N ASP A 617 26.20 16.88 -2.34
CA ASP A 617 26.99 16.34 -1.24
C ASP A 617 26.34 15.09 -0.63
N ILE A 618 27.03 14.49 0.34
CA ILE A 618 26.55 13.31 1.05
C ILE A 618 25.28 13.59 1.87
N LYS A 619 25.07 14.82 2.36
CA LYS A 619 23.88 15.18 3.13
C LYS A 619 22.66 15.19 2.21
N PHE A 620 22.78 15.78 1.03
CA PHE A 620 21.74 15.77 0.01
C PHE A 620 21.42 14.34 -0.45
N ALA A 621 22.44 13.52 -0.74
CA ALA A 621 22.22 12.11 -1.10
C ALA A 621 21.51 11.31 0.00
N ARG A 622 21.81 11.55 1.29
CA ARG A 622 21.09 10.93 2.42
C ARG A 622 19.65 11.41 2.56
N LEU A 623 19.36 12.67 2.24
CA LEU A 623 17.99 13.17 2.20
C LEU A 623 17.18 12.47 1.09
N LEU A 624 17.80 12.22 -0.07
CA LEU A 624 17.16 11.44 -1.14
C LEU A 624 16.89 10.00 -0.71
N GLU A 625 17.78 9.34 0.03
CA GLU A 625 17.48 8.00 0.57
C GLU A 625 16.24 7.97 1.47
N MET A 626 15.87 9.09 2.10
CA MET A 626 14.62 9.17 2.89
C MET A 626 13.35 9.12 2.01
N PHE A 627 13.48 9.33 0.70
CA PHE A 627 12.40 9.13 -0.27
C PHE A 627 12.19 7.65 -0.61
N GLU A 628 13.11 6.74 -0.23
CA GLU A 628 12.85 5.30 -0.32
C GLU A 628 11.69 4.91 0.62
N PRO A 629 10.86 3.91 0.26
CA PRO A 629 10.96 3.08 -0.95
C PRO A 629 10.50 3.79 -2.23
N TYR A 630 11.25 3.62 -3.31
CA TYR A 630 10.86 4.09 -4.64
C TYR A 630 9.93 3.08 -5.32
N GLY A 631 9.10 3.53 -6.24
CA GLY A 631 8.20 2.68 -7.03
C GLY A 631 7.24 3.53 -7.86
N PHE A 632 6.17 2.93 -8.35
CA PHE A 632 5.13 3.67 -9.07
C PHE A 632 4.54 4.77 -8.17
N GLY A 633 4.39 5.99 -8.69
CA GLY A 633 3.89 7.16 -7.94
C GLY A 633 4.87 7.77 -6.94
N ASN A 634 6.03 7.14 -6.71
CA ASN A 634 7.15 7.73 -5.98
C ASN A 634 8.45 7.26 -6.64
N GLU A 635 8.65 7.68 -7.89
CA GLU A 635 9.79 7.30 -8.71
C GLU A 635 11.09 7.83 -8.09
N GLU A 636 12.19 7.12 -8.39
CA GLU A 636 13.52 7.56 -8.02
C GLU A 636 13.90 8.83 -8.79
N PRO A 637 14.28 9.94 -8.12
CA PRO A 637 14.56 11.21 -8.79
C PRO A 637 15.62 11.11 -9.90
N LEU A 638 15.29 11.69 -11.06
CA LEU A 638 16.20 11.89 -12.18
C LEU A 638 16.64 13.35 -12.24
N PHE A 639 17.95 13.56 -12.16
CA PHE A 639 18.55 14.87 -12.23
C PHE A 639 19.24 15.09 -13.58
N MET A 640 19.25 16.33 -14.04
CA MET A 640 20.05 16.78 -15.18
C MET A 640 21.18 17.69 -14.70
N SER A 641 22.37 17.50 -15.25
CA SER A 641 23.44 18.51 -15.16
C SER A 641 24.01 18.76 -16.54
N LYS A 642 24.10 20.04 -16.90
CA LYS A 642 24.64 20.48 -18.19
C LYS A 642 26.11 20.86 -18.13
N ASN A 643 26.78 20.84 -19.28
CA ASN A 643 28.17 21.29 -19.43
C ASN A 643 29.14 20.60 -18.45
N VAL A 644 28.97 19.29 -18.26
CA VAL A 644 29.83 18.49 -17.38
C VAL A 644 31.06 18.03 -18.16
N LYS A 645 32.24 18.19 -17.56
CA LYS A 645 33.49 17.69 -18.15
C LYS A 645 33.81 16.30 -17.61
N VAL A 646 34.17 15.38 -18.50
CA VAL A 646 34.71 14.07 -18.13
C VAL A 646 36.19 14.24 -17.76
N ASN A 647 36.54 14.14 -16.48
CA ASN A 647 37.92 14.32 -16.03
C ASN A 647 38.75 13.04 -16.14
N SER A 648 38.18 11.88 -15.82
CA SER A 648 38.82 10.57 -16.03
C SER A 648 37.80 9.46 -16.20
N ILE A 649 38.19 8.38 -16.89
CA ILE A 649 37.39 7.14 -17.02
C ILE A 649 38.26 5.95 -16.64
N ASN A 650 37.75 5.11 -15.76
CA ASN A 650 38.29 3.79 -15.42
C ASN A 650 37.30 2.71 -15.87
N LYS A 651 37.78 1.72 -16.63
CA LYS A 651 36.96 0.59 -17.09
C LYS A 651 36.95 -0.52 -16.04
N MET A 652 35.77 -1.08 -15.78
CA MET A 652 35.58 -2.22 -14.90
C MET A 652 34.86 -3.32 -15.68
N LYS A 653 35.42 -4.54 -15.73
CA LYS A 653 34.74 -5.70 -16.33
C LYS A 653 34.04 -6.51 -15.26
N LYS A 654 32.74 -6.76 -15.41
CA LYS A 654 31.94 -7.62 -14.52
C LYS A 654 30.87 -8.34 -15.34
N ASN A 655 30.68 -9.65 -15.14
CA ASN A 655 29.68 -10.46 -15.84
C ASN A 655 29.74 -10.33 -17.38
N ASN A 656 30.94 -10.33 -17.97
CA ASN A 656 31.19 -10.11 -19.40
C ASN A 656 30.69 -8.76 -19.97
N LYS A 657 30.30 -7.82 -19.12
CA LYS A 657 29.93 -6.46 -19.48
C LYS A 657 31.01 -5.47 -19.03
N THR A 658 31.20 -4.41 -19.82
CA THR A 658 32.08 -3.30 -19.47
C THR A 658 31.27 -2.20 -18.80
N HIS A 659 31.75 -1.74 -17.66
CA HIS A 659 31.19 -0.64 -16.88
C HIS A 659 32.24 0.46 -16.75
N LEU A 660 31.81 1.71 -16.72
CA LEU A 660 32.70 2.86 -16.60
C LEU A 660 32.54 3.50 -15.23
N ARG A 661 33.66 3.72 -14.54
CA ARG A 661 33.74 4.62 -13.40
C ARG A 661 34.34 5.93 -13.89
N LEU A 662 33.60 7.02 -13.75
CA LEU A 662 34.01 8.33 -14.22
C LEU A 662 34.27 9.25 -13.04
N GLU A 663 35.24 10.14 -13.18
CA GLU A 663 35.32 11.37 -12.38
C GLU A 663 34.81 12.52 -13.25
N LEU A 664 33.70 13.12 -12.83
CA LEU A 664 33.05 14.22 -13.54
C LEU A 664 33.35 15.55 -12.85
N LEU A 665 33.48 16.62 -13.63
CA LEU A 665 33.82 17.96 -13.15
C LEU A 665 32.81 18.99 -13.68
N GLN A 666 32.25 19.78 -12.77
CA GLN A 666 31.43 20.96 -13.09
C GLN A 666 31.78 22.06 -12.07
N ASP A 667 32.05 23.29 -12.52
CA ASP A 667 32.40 24.44 -11.67
C ASP A 667 33.40 24.15 -10.54
N ASN A 668 34.52 23.48 -10.86
CA ASN A 668 35.58 23.05 -9.92
C ASN A 668 35.17 21.99 -8.88
N LYS A 669 33.92 21.50 -8.90
CA LYS A 669 33.46 20.40 -8.06
C LYS A 669 33.59 19.08 -8.80
N LYS A 670 34.30 18.13 -8.18
CA LYS A 670 34.44 16.76 -8.67
C LYS A 670 33.39 15.86 -8.04
N VAL A 671 32.78 14.99 -8.85
CA VAL A 671 31.83 13.97 -8.40
C VAL A 671 32.13 12.64 -9.10
N ASN A 672 32.07 11.55 -8.34
CA ASN A 672 32.25 10.21 -8.89
C ASN A 672 30.95 9.73 -9.53
N ALA A 673 31.06 9.12 -10.71
CA ALA A 673 29.93 8.58 -11.45
C ALA A 673 30.16 7.14 -11.93
N ILE A 674 29.06 6.42 -12.15
CA ILE A 674 29.04 5.07 -12.74
C ILE A 674 28.14 5.06 -13.97
N MET A 675 28.62 4.45 -15.04
CA MET A 675 27.84 4.09 -16.23
C MET A 675 27.90 2.57 -16.42
N TRP A 676 26.73 1.94 -16.52
CA TRP A 676 26.64 0.51 -16.71
C TRP A 676 26.53 0.16 -18.20
N ASP A 677 27.19 -0.93 -18.61
CA ASP A 677 26.97 -1.63 -19.89
C ASP A 677 27.28 -0.74 -21.09
N LYS A 678 28.55 -0.32 -21.17
CA LYS A 678 29.07 0.54 -22.23
C LYS A 678 30.14 -0.16 -23.05
N SER A 679 30.18 0.16 -24.33
CA SER A 679 31.21 -0.30 -25.25
C SER A 679 32.52 0.46 -25.06
N ASP A 680 33.62 -0.13 -25.57
CA ASP A 680 34.92 0.54 -25.59
C ASP A 680 34.90 1.80 -26.46
N GLU A 681 34.08 1.82 -27.51
CA GLU A 681 33.88 2.96 -28.41
C GLU A 681 33.21 4.13 -27.68
N GLU A 682 32.14 3.87 -26.92
CA GLU A 682 31.47 4.91 -26.11
C GLU A 682 32.42 5.53 -25.07
N ALA A 683 33.26 4.71 -24.43
CA ALA A 683 34.25 5.21 -23.49
C ALA A 683 35.26 6.17 -24.14
N GLN A 684 35.68 5.89 -25.39
CA GLN A 684 36.57 6.77 -26.15
C GLN A 684 35.86 8.06 -26.59
N LYS A 685 34.60 7.98 -27.03
CA LYS A 685 33.77 9.15 -27.36
C LYS A 685 33.62 10.09 -26.17
N LEU A 686 33.35 9.55 -24.98
CA LEU A 686 33.25 10.34 -23.75
C LEU A 686 34.58 11.01 -23.36
N LEU A 687 35.70 10.31 -23.47
CA LEU A 687 37.03 10.89 -23.18
C LEU A 687 37.45 11.99 -24.17
N SER A 688 36.99 11.91 -25.41
CA SER A 688 37.29 12.90 -26.45
C SER A 688 36.30 14.07 -26.49
N SER A 689 35.19 13.98 -25.76
CA SER A 689 34.21 15.07 -25.63
C SER A 689 34.74 16.20 -24.75
N ASN A 690 34.41 17.45 -25.12
CA ASN A 690 34.73 18.61 -24.28
C ASN A 690 33.77 18.73 -23.10
N TYR A 691 32.47 18.62 -23.40
CA TYR A 691 31.39 18.69 -22.44
C TYR A 691 30.28 17.71 -22.79
N ILE A 692 29.61 17.22 -21.75
CA ILE A 692 28.43 16.38 -21.85
C ILE A 692 27.31 16.95 -20.97
N ASP A 693 26.08 16.77 -21.41
CA ASP A 693 24.92 16.85 -20.53
C ASP A 693 24.60 15.43 -20.05
N ILE A 694 24.23 15.28 -18.79
CA ILE A 694 23.94 13.97 -18.18
C ILE A 694 22.59 13.98 -17.47
N ILE A 695 21.80 12.91 -17.69
CA ILE A 695 20.65 12.57 -16.85
C ILE A 695 21.05 11.41 -15.95
N TYR A 696 20.81 11.54 -14.65
CA TYR A 696 21.34 10.59 -13.68
C TYR A 696 20.52 10.48 -12.40
N LYS A 697 20.77 9.38 -11.68
CA LYS A 697 20.32 9.17 -10.30
C LYS A 697 21.46 9.47 -9.34
N LEU A 698 21.13 10.00 -8.16
CA LEU A 698 22.09 10.27 -7.11
C LEU A 698 21.87 9.32 -5.92
N LYS A 699 22.90 8.57 -5.53
CA LYS A 699 22.82 7.60 -4.42
C LYS A 699 23.93 7.79 -3.41
N VAL A 700 23.71 7.33 -2.18
CA VAL A 700 24.79 7.14 -1.21
C VAL A 700 25.51 5.84 -1.53
N ASN A 701 26.81 5.95 -1.82
CA ASN A 701 27.68 4.78 -1.91
C ASN A 701 28.32 4.53 -0.54
N ARG A 702 28.20 3.29 -0.03
CA ARG A 702 28.83 2.85 1.23
C ARG A 702 29.91 1.81 0.91
N PHE A 703 31.17 2.13 1.17
CA PHE A 703 32.29 1.22 0.88
C PHE A 703 33.41 1.35 1.92
N ASN A 704 33.88 0.22 2.46
CA ASN A 704 34.96 0.16 3.48
C ASN A 704 34.78 1.13 4.67
N GLY A 705 33.54 1.31 5.14
CA GLY A 705 33.23 2.23 6.25
C GLY A 705 33.22 3.72 5.87
N SER A 706 33.44 4.06 4.59
CA SER A 706 33.29 5.41 4.05
C SER A 706 31.98 5.56 3.26
N GLU A 707 31.42 6.77 3.26
CA GLU A 707 30.24 7.11 2.46
C GLU A 707 30.52 8.31 1.55
N ASP A 708 30.11 8.21 0.29
CA ASP A 708 30.18 9.30 -0.70
C ASP A 708 28.89 9.41 -1.52
N ALA A 709 28.58 10.61 -1.99
CA ALA A 709 27.52 10.83 -2.96
C ALA A 709 28.00 10.42 -4.35
N ARG A 710 27.24 9.56 -5.03
CA ARG A 710 27.62 8.97 -6.31
C ARG A 710 26.53 9.10 -7.36
N ILE A 711 26.94 9.55 -8.54
CA ILE A 711 26.11 9.68 -9.73
C ILE A 711 26.01 8.33 -10.46
N TYR A 712 24.82 7.96 -10.89
CA TYR A 712 24.56 6.82 -11.76
C TYR A 712 23.90 7.36 -13.03
N VAL A 713 24.69 7.46 -14.11
CA VAL A 713 24.26 8.09 -15.35
C VAL A 713 23.34 7.13 -16.12
N GLU A 714 22.14 7.61 -16.43
CA GLU A 714 21.11 6.89 -17.19
C GLU A 714 21.23 7.21 -18.69
N SER A 715 21.38 8.49 -19.04
CA SER A 715 21.63 8.95 -20.41
C SER A 715 22.57 10.15 -20.45
N TYR A 716 23.13 10.43 -21.62
CA TYR A 716 24.03 11.56 -21.83
C TYR A 716 23.94 12.07 -23.27
N LYS A 717 24.27 13.36 -23.45
CA LYS A 717 24.38 14.01 -24.75
C LYS A 717 25.75 14.68 -24.87
N ILE A 718 26.46 14.37 -25.96
CA ILE A 718 27.77 14.95 -26.28
C ILE A 718 27.55 16.20 -27.13
N PHE A 719 28.33 17.25 -26.87
CA PHE A 719 28.36 18.49 -27.64
C PHE A 719 29.73 18.75 -28.26
#